data_AF-A0A165PBT8-F1
#
_entry.id   AF-A0A165PBT8-F1
#
_cell.length_a   1.000
_cell.length_b   1.000
_cell.length_c   1.000
_cell.angle_alpha   90.00
_cell.angle_beta   90.00
_cell.angle_gamma   90.00
#
_symmetry.space_group_name_H-M   'P 1'
#
loop_
_entity.id
_entity.type
_entity.pdbx_description
1 polymer ?
#
loop_
_entity_poly.entity_id
_entity_poly.type
_entity_poly.pdbx_seq_one_letter_code
_entity_poly.pdbx_strand_id
1 'polypeptide(L)'
;MSKRTAARAQLDQDPARSAARRQEKVQAFARDMSTAALEKRLMSAEDANRKLEETLREKDAVIDRLESDRRWLADREKEERETKDTERAQWRKDKASLEEQVREHRSAAEVAQQELEEERDVHIALSRKYSNLVAKYESQMSLAARKTELLDEQLRAATATAEEKSAAVNRLQSQVDDLLAKHTEEARRAQEENNWTLIREELHRQATHVKKIEVERDRALSELRVLRSRADAADVLREEKHSLEKKLRTAEQYRDQVARLQAEVDAAHKERADWAKQRSATPTKVVSELTELRLQYASLLEAQGALKVEIRQKEAEIDDLQATAKETTHLVASLQAKIDELNDNATKRERRVALAEREVSFLNAMLVTFDAEEAGKETTPDEAAETQKKRIEHLESVLQGYKTELQDLEQQIRVLRQALATKPTAAPSSADVKPVVSPSDDETRQALSDAQQVVRRQETKIDELEQTLFELRGTIAQGNHVPPKVRVLGMRGSPLQEWEELQQANLDRLKAENTALLKRLAELQARSSNSDGSRGDLLPRESFERLEKENEQLQEERAQKIKRFDRLKEVYTAKSHEFKDAVSMLLGFKLTFFPNGQCKATSIYDTSAKFTFGPSPDDKKALVLLDSGKVPGLDMENIVYNYLITRGSIPCFLAAITLECQDQYSNAQRTGYT
;
A
#
# COMPACT_ATOMS: atom_id res chain seq x y z
N MET A 1 143.86 -89.88 -39.28
CA MET A 1 144.03 -90.79 -40.45
C MET A 1 145.15 -90.19 -41.32
N SER A 2 146.32 -90.82 -41.51
CA SER A 2 146.63 -92.00 -42.35
C SER A 2 146.62 -91.68 -43.86
N LYS A 3 147.65 -91.96 -44.69
CA LYS A 3 149.03 -92.48 -44.52
C LYS A 3 149.81 -92.34 -45.85
N ARG A 4 151.13 -92.06 -45.81
CA ARG A 4 152.12 -92.24 -46.93
C ARG A 4 151.86 -91.33 -48.18
N THR A 5 152.77 -91.17 -49.14
CA THR A 5 154.10 -91.77 -49.43
C THR A 5 155.23 -90.75 -49.48
N ALA A 6 156.47 -91.20 -49.26
CA ALA A 6 157.69 -90.42 -49.51
C ALA A 6 158.42 -90.96 -50.74
N ALA A 7 158.64 -90.13 -51.78
CA ALA A 7 159.29 -90.55 -53.03
C ALA A 7 159.87 -89.39 -53.87
N ARG A 8 160.60 -88.44 -53.27
CA ARG A 8 161.60 -87.57 -53.97
C ARG A 8 162.41 -86.69 -53.00
N ALA A 9 163.32 -87.33 -52.26
CA ALA A 9 164.61 -86.72 -51.94
C ALA A 9 165.60 -87.07 -53.08
N GLN A 10 166.83 -86.54 -53.04
CA GLN A 10 167.86 -86.69 -54.07
C GLN A 10 167.52 -86.02 -55.42
N LEU A 11 167.62 -84.70 -55.43
CA LEU A 11 168.44 -84.02 -56.43
C LEU A 11 169.17 -82.84 -55.76
N ASP A 12 170.11 -83.17 -54.88
CA ASP A 12 170.97 -82.20 -54.22
C ASP A 12 172.10 -81.77 -55.15
N GLN A 13 172.13 -80.48 -55.50
CA GLN A 13 173.30 -79.63 -55.87
C GLN A 13 172.80 -78.38 -56.60
N ASP A 14 172.23 -77.42 -55.86
CA ASP A 14 171.85 -76.12 -56.43
C ASP A 14 171.66 -75.03 -55.34
N PRO A 15 172.74 -74.37 -54.87
CA PRO A 15 172.70 -73.56 -53.64
C PRO A 15 171.74 -72.36 -53.71
N ALA A 16 171.51 -71.81 -54.92
CA ALA A 16 170.65 -70.65 -55.14
C ALA A 16 169.17 -70.89 -54.78
N ARG A 17 168.67 -72.13 -54.89
CA ARG A 17 167.23 -72.44 -54.72
C ARG A 17 166.76 -72.54 -53.26
N SER A 18 167.69 -72.60 -52.30
CA SER A 18 167.33 -72.75 -50.87
C SER A 18 166.91 -71.43 -50.20
N ALA A 19 167.46 -70.30 -50.64
CA ALA A 19 167.13 -68.97 -50.09
C ALA A 19 165.71 -68.54 -50.47
N ALA A 20 165.35 -68.66 -51.74
CA ALA A 20 164.02 -68.30 -52.26
C ALA A 20 162.89 -68.98 -51.47
N ARG A 21 162.98 -70.31 -51.25
CA ARG A 21 161.97 -71.08 -50.50
C ARG A 21 161.83 -70.71 -49.02
N ARG A 22 162.85 -70.09 -48.41
CA ARG A 22 162.72 -69.52 -47.06
C ARG A 22 162.01 -68.17 -47.12
N GLN A 23 162.35 -67.34 -48.09
CA GLN A 23 161.75 -66.02 -48.30
C GLN A 23 160.25 -66.13 -48.68
N GLU A 24 159.89 -67.08 -49.55
CA GLU A 24 158.50 -67.44 -49.87
C GLU A 24 157.70 -67.86 -48.62
N LYS A 25 158.27 -68.70 -47.75
CA LYS A 25 157.61 -69.13 -46.51
C LYS A 25 157.43 -68.01 -45.50
N VAL A 26 158.40 -67.11 -45.37
CA VAL A 26 158.28 -65.91 -44.52
C VAL A 26 157.22 -64.96 -45.09
N GLN A 27 157.16 -64.78 -46.42
CA GLN A 27 156.11 -63.98 -47.07
C GLN A 27 154.72 -64.62 -46.96
N ALA A 28 154.61 -65.95 -47.04
CA ALA A 28 153.36 -66.67 -46.81
C ALA A 28 152.89 -66.48 -45.36
N PHE A 29 153.73 -66.76 -44.36
CA PHE A 29 153.37 -66.58 -42.96
C PHE A 29 153.06 -65.12 -42.59
N ALA A 30 153.71 -64.15 -43.24
CA ALA A 30 153.39 -62.72 -43.10
C ALA A 30 152.05 -62.34 -43.75
N ARG A 31 151.63 -63.03 -44.83
CA ARG A 31 150.29 -62.91 -45.41
C ARG A 31 149.25 -63.56 -44.50
N ASP A 32 149.47 -64.79 -44.04
CA ASP A 32 148.55 -65.52 -43.17
C ASP A 32 148.32 -64.77 -41.84
N MET A 33 149.37 -64.15 -41.29
CA MET A 33 149.26 -63.26 -40.12
C MET A 33 148.56 -61.93 -40.43
N SER A 34 148.68 -61.41 -41.66
CA SER A 34 147.96 -60.18 -42.05
C SER A 34 146.50 -60.45 -42.39
N THR A 35 146.16 -61.58 -43.00
CA THR A 35 144.76 -62.01 -43.22
C THR A 35 144.10 -62.32 -41.89
N ALA A 36 144.72 -63.09 -40.98
CA ALA A 36 144.16 -63.32 -39.65
C ALA A 36 143.98 -62.02 -38.83
N ALA A 37 144.88 -61.04 -38.99
CA ALA A 37 144.72 -59.71 -38.38
C ALA A 37 143.61 -58.87 -39.05
N LEU A 38 143.39 -59.03 -40.36
CA LEU A 38 142.29 -58.39 -41.10
C LEU A 38 140.94 -59.05 -40.80
N GLU A 39 140.87 -60.38 -40.73
CA GLU A 39 139.69 -61.16 -40.32
C GLU A 39 139.30 -60.83 -38.88
N LYS A 40 140.26 -60.75 -37.94
CA LYS A 40 139.96 -60.31 -36.57
C LYS A 40 139.47 -58.86 -36.51
N ARG A 41 139.96 -57.97 -37.38
CA ARG A 41 139.43 -56.60 -37.54
C ARG A 41 138.04 -56.59 -38.17
N LEU A 42 137.79 -57.44 -39.16
CA LEU A 42 136.51 -57.61 -39.84
C LEU A 42 135.45 -58.10 -38.85
N MET A 43 135.69 -59.21 -38.15
CA MET A 43 134.82 -59.72 -37.09
C MET A 43 134.58 -58.67 -35.99
N SER A 44 135.63 -57.95 -35.56
CA SER A 44 135.47 -56.86 -34.58
C SER A 44 134.68 -55.66 -35.12
N ALA A 45 134.63 -55.45 -36.44
CA ALA A 45 133.83 -54.41 -37.08
C ALA A 45 132.39 -54.89 -37.35
N GLU A 46 132.17 -56.17 -37.67
CA GLU A 46 130.86 -56.79 -37.74
C GLU A 46 130.17 -56.81 -36.38
N ASP A 47 130.87 -57.21 -35.31
CA ASP A 47 130.31 -57.19 -33.95
C ASP A 47 130.12 -55.76 -33.43
N ALA A 48 130.88 -54.78 -33.93
CA ALA A 48 130.61 -53.37 -33.68
C ALA A 48 129.36 -52.89 -34.45
N ASN A 49 129.21 -53.27 -35.72
CA ASN A 49 128.02 -52.97 -36.52
C ASN A 49 126.76 -53.62 -35.93
N ARG A 50 126.80 -54.89 -35.53
CA ARG A 50 125.69 -55.58 -34.85
C ARG A 50 125.24 -54.80 -33.60
N LYS A 51 126.18 -54.39 -32.74
CA LYS A 51 125.89 -53.58 -31.55
C LYS A 51 125.38 -52.19 -31.88
N LEU A 52 125.89 -51.56 -32.94
CA LEU A 52 125.38 -50.28 -33.41
C LEU A 52 123.94 -50.42 -33.93
N GLU A 53 123.64 -51.45 -34.73
CA GLU A 53 122.28 -51.75 -35.19
C GLU A 53 121.33 -52.12 -34.03
N GLU A 54 121.79 -52.88 -33.04
CA GLU A 54 121.04 -53.19 -31.81
C GLU A 54 120.70 -51.89 -31.06
N THR A 55 121.69 -51.06 -30.75
CA THR A 55 121.44 -49.76 -30.08
C THR A 55 120.68 -48.75 -30.95
N LEU A 56 120.61 -48.95 -32.27
CA LEU A 56 119.81 -48.15 -33.19
C LEU A 56 118.35 -48.64 -33.16
N ARG A 57 118.10 -49.95 -33.24
CA ARG A 57 116.76 -50.54 -33.03
C ARG A 57 116.20 -50.23 -31.64
N GLU A 58 117.03 -50.22 -30.60
CA GLU A 58 116.63 -49.79 -29.25
C GLU A 58 116.25 -48.31 -29.21
N LYS A 59 116.99 -47.43 -29.90
CA LYS A 59 116.66 -46.00 -30.01
C LYS A 59 115.39 -45.78 -30.81
N ASP A 60 115.22 -46.45 -31.93
CA ASP A 60 114.00 -46.39 -32.75
C ASP A 60 112.79 -46.83 -31.92
N ALA A 61 112.89 -47.96 -31.20
CA ALA A 61 111.83 -48.42 -30.30
C ALA A 61 111.58 -47.52 -29.08
N VAL A 62 112.52 -46.64 -28.72
CA VAL A 62 112.32 -45.56 -27.72
C VAL A 62 111.72 -44.31 -28.37
N ILE A 63 112.10 -43.97 -29.60
CA ILE A 63 111.54 -42.86 -30.40
C ILE A 63 110.07 -43.16 -30.70
N ASP A 64 109.71 -44.36 -31.15
CA ASP A 64 108.32 -44.78 -31.39
C ASP A 64 107.45 -44.65 -30.13
N ARG A 65 107.99 -44.98 -28.95
CA ARG A 65 107.31 -44.78 -27.66
C ARG A 65 107.15 -43.30 -27.34
N LEU A 66 108.22 -42.51 -27.41
CA LEU A 66 108.17 -41.07 -27.15
C LEU A 66 107.27 -40.33 -28.14
N GLU A 67 107.19 -40.77 -29.40
CA GLU A 67 106.23 -40.26 -30.38
C GLU A 67 104.80 -40.68 -30.06
N SER A 68 104.57 -41.93 -29.62
CA SER A 68 103.24 -42.39 -29.19
C SER A 68 102.77 -41.63 -27.95
N ASP A 69 103.63 -41.47 -26.94
CA ASP A 69 103.36 -40.71 -25.73
C ASP A 69 103.12 -39.22 -26.05
N ARG A 70 103.91 -38.64 -26.97
CA ARG A 70 103.73 -37.26 -27.44
C ARG A 70 102.41 -37.07 -28.20
N ARG A 71 102.01 -38.02 -29.04
CA ARG A 71 100.71 -38.01 -29.73
C ARG A 71 99.58 -38.11 -28.71
N TRP A 72 99.63 -39.08 -27.80
CA TRP A 72 98.65 -39.25 -26.72
C TRP A 72 98.53 -38.00 -25.83
N LEU A 73 99.65 -37.38 -25.45
CA LEU A 73 99.65 -36.13 -24.69
C LEU A 73 99.06 -34.97 -25.50
N ALA A 74 99.34 -34.86 -26.80
CA ALA A 74 98.79 -33.81 -27.65
C ALA A 74 97.27 -33.99 -27.91
N ASP A 75 96.83 -35.23 -28.13
CA ASP A 75 95.42 -35.58 -28.28
C ASP A 75 94.66 -35.33 -26.97
N ARG A 76 95.22 -35.73 -25.83
CA ARG A 76 94.67 -35.41 -24.50
C ARG A 76 94.62 -33.89 -24.26
N GLU A 77 95.68 -33.16 -24.56
CA GLU A 77 95.71 -31.69 -24.40
C GLU A 77 94.75 -30.98 -25.37
N LYS A 78 94.39 -31.62 -26.49
CA LYS A 78 93.34 -31.17 -27.40
C LYS A 78 91.95 -31.46 -26.85
N GLU A 79 91.66 -32.69 -26.40
CA GLU A 79 90.41 -33.03 -25.70
C GLU A 79 90.18 -32.10 -24.49
N GLU A 80 91.22 -31.87 -23.69
CA GLU A 80 91.20 -30.96 -22.55
C GLU A 80 91.09 -29.47 -22.92
N ARG A 81 91.24 -29.09 -24.20
CA ARG A 81 90.88 -27.75 -24.70
C ARG A 81 89.44 -27.73 -25.22
N GLU A 82 89.04 -28.76 -25.98
CA GLU A 82 87.70 -28.87 -26.57
C GLU A 82 86.60 -29.00 -25.50
N THR A 83 86.85 -29.70 -24.39
CA THR A 83 85.97 -29.68 -23.20
C THR A 83 85.89 -28.28 -22.58
N LYS A 84 87.03 -27.67 -22.26
CA LYS A 84 87.06 -26.33 -21.63
C LYS A 84 86.42 -25.25 -22.52
N ASP A 85 86.55 -25.32 -23.84
CA ASP A 85 85.93 -24.36 -24.76
C ASP A 85 84.45 -24.66 -25.05
N THR A 86 84.00 -25.92 -24.97
CA THR A 86 82.56 -26.25 -24.98
C THR A 86 81.87 -25.86 -23.67
N GLU A 87 82.49 -26.09 -22.51
CA GLU A 87 82.05 -25.56 -21.20
C GLU A 87 81.95 -24.03 -21.22
N ARG A 88 82.97 -23.33 -21.73
CA ARG A 88 82.92 -21.87 -21.92
C ARG A 88 81.83 -21.43 -22.89
N ALA A 89 81.54 -22.21 -23.94
CA ALA A 89 80.48 -21.90 -24.89
C ALA A 89 79.08 -22.14 -24.29
N GLN A 90 78.90 -23.16 -23.45
CA GLN A 90 77.70 -23.38 -22.64
C GLN A 90 77.53 -22.23 -21.65
N TRP A 91 78.52 -21.97 -20.79
CA TRP A 91 78.46 -20.88 -19.80
C TRP A 91 78.18 -19.51 -20.43
N ARG A 92 78.69 -19.21 -21.63
CA ARG A 92 78.35 -17.98 -22.38
C ARG A 92 76.89 -17.94 -22.83
N LYS A 93 76.32 -19.07 -23.27
CA LYS A 93 74.89 -19.17 -23.64
C LYS A 93 74.00 -19.05 -22.42
N ASP A 94 74.33 -19.77 -21.36
CA ASP A 94 73.58 -19.75 -20.09
C ASP A 94 73.61 -18.36 -19.46
N LYS A 95 74.79 -17.72 -19.46
CA LYS A 95 74.93 -16.32 -19.05
C LYS A 95 74.08 -15.39 -19.92
N ALA A 96 74.12 -15.53 -21.24
CA ALA A 96 73.34 -14.67 -22.15
C ALA A 96 71.83 -14.85 -21.95
N SER A 97 71.34 -16.08 -21.74
CA SER A 97 69.92 -16.34 -21.48
C SER A 97 69.47 -15.82 -20.11
N LEU A 98 70.34 -15.87 -19.08
CA LEU A 98 70.08 -15.24 -17.79
C LEU A 98 70.10 -13.70 -17.88
N GLU A 99 71.03 -13.09 -18.64
CA GLU A 99 71.05 -11.65 -18.91
C GLU A 99 69.87 -11.19 -19.79
N GLU A 100 69.24 -12.10 -20.53
CA GLU A 100 68.00 -11.89 -21.27
C GLU A 100 66.77 -11.97 -20.35
N GLN A 101 66.63 -13.03 -19.56
CA GLN A 101 65.55 -13.18 -18.57
C GLN A 101 65.56 -12.03 -17.55
N VAL A 102 66.72 -11.61 -17.06
CA VAL A 102 66.85 -10.45 -16.15
C VAL A 102 66.44 -9.14 -16.83
N ARG A 103 66.61 -9.02 -18.16
CA ARG A 103 66.16 -7.84 -18.93
C ARG A 103 64.65 -7.88 -19.11
N GLU A 104 64.10 -9.02 -19.52
CA GLU A 104 62.66 -9.26 -19.70
C GLU A 104 61.89 -9.02 -18.41
N HIS A 105 62.34 -9.59 -17.28
CA HIS A 105 61.74 -9.38 -15.96
C HIS A 105 61.85 -7.93 -15.47
N ARG A 106 62.88 -7.18 -15.86
CA ARG A 106 62.96 -5.73 -15.58
C ARG A 106 61.95 -4.94 -16.39
N SER A 107 61.86 -5.17 -17.70
CA SER A 107 60.83 -4.52 -18.54
C SER A 107 59.41 -4.88 -18.09
N ALA A 108 59.16 -6.12 -17.67
CA ALA A 108 57.87 -6.53 -17.13
C ALA A 108 57.57 -5.84 -15.77
N ALA A 109 58.57 -5.67 -14.91
CA ALA A 109 58.41 -4.92 -13.66
C ALA A 109 58.21 -3.41 -13.89
N GLU A 110 58.87 -2.82 -14.89
CA GLU A 110 58.70 -1.41 -15.29
C GLU A 110 57.30 -1.16 -15.87
N VAL A 111 56.80 -2.06 -16.73
CA VAL A 111 55.42 -2.01 -17.26
C VAL A 111 54.39 -2.18 -16.14
N ALA A 112 54.54 -3.19 -15.27
CA ALA A 112 53.62 -3.40 -14.15
C ALA A 112 53.65 -2.26 -13.12
N GLN A 113 54.74 -1.48 -13.03
CA GLN A 113 54.79 -0.24 -12.24
C GLN A 113 54.03 0.90 -12.93
N GLN A 114 54.13 1.04 -14.25
CA GLN A 114 53.37 2.03 -15.03
C GLN A 114 51.87 1.75 -14.97
N GLU A 115 51.44 0.51 -15.21
CA GLU A 115 50.03 0.08 -15.06
C GLU A 115 49.48 0.38 -13.66
N LEU A 116 50.29 0.14 -12.61
CA LEU A 116 49.92 0.43 -11.22
C LEU A 116 49.84 1.94 -10.92
N GLU A 117 50.61 2.78 -11.61
CA GLU A 117 50.53 4.23 -11.49
C GLU A 117 49.33 4.81 -12.27
N GLU A 118 49.04 4.29 -13.46
CA GLU A 118 47.83 4.64 -14.23
C GLU A 118 46.54 4.29 -13.46
N GLU A 119 46.43 3.07 -12.91
CA GLU A 119 45.28 2.66 -12.10
C GLU A 119 45.15 3.47 -10.79
N ARG A 120 46.27 3.93 -10.19
CA ARG A 120 46.23 4.84 -9.05
C ARG A 120 45.67 6.22 -9.42
N ASP A 121 46.09 6.78 -10.55
CA ASP A 121 45.57 8.07 -11.03
C ASP A 121 44.11 7.98 -11.47
N VAL A 122 43.70 6.87 -12.11
CA VAL A 122 42.29 6.56 -12.38
C VAL A 122 41.50 6.47 -11.07
N HIS A 123 41.98 5.75 -10.07
CA HIS A 123 41.33 5.64 -8.76
C HIS A 123 41.24 7.00 -8.03
N ILE A 124 42.28 7.82 -8.06
CA ILE A 124 42.28 9.18 -7.48
C ILE A 124 41.27 10.07 -8.21
N ALA A 125 41.21 10.01 -9.55
CA ALA A 125 40.24 10.75 -10.34
C ALA A 125 38.80 10.27 -10.09
N LEU A 126 38.58 8.97 -9.90
CA LEU A 126 37.29 8.36 -9.59
C LEU A 126 36.83 8.73 -8.17
N SER A 127 37.72 8.64 -7.18
CA SER A 127 37.48 9.06 -5.80
C SER A 127 37.11 10.55 -5.71
N ARG A 128 37.82 11.44 -6.42
CA ARG A 128 37.48 12.87 -6.54
C ARG A 128 36.12 13.10 -7.22
N LYS A 129 35.73 12.29 -8.21
CA LYS A 129 34.39 12.35 -8.82
C LYS A 129 33.32 11.97 -7.79
N TYR A 130 33.53 10.90 -7.02
CA TYR A 130 32.58 10.46 -5.98
C TYR A 130 32.50 11.44 -4.81
N SER A 131 33.61 11.99 -4.30
CA SER A 131 33.56 12.99 -3.22
C SER A 131 32.78 14.25 -3.63
N ASN A 132 32.98 14.71 -4.88
CA ASN A 132 32.24 15.83 -5.44
C ASN A 132 30.76 15.52 -5.70
N LEU A 133 30.41 14.26 -5.92
CA LEU A 133 29.03 13.79 -6.08
C LEU A 133 28.32 13.66 -4.73
N VAL A 134 28.99 13.11 -3.72
CA VAL A 134 28.51 13.06 -2.33
C VAL A 134 28.25 14.46 -1.79
N ALA A 135 29.23 15.37 -1.88
CA ALA A 135 29.06 16.76 -1.43
C ALA A 135 27.91 17.49 -2.16
N LYS A 136 27.65 17.17 -3.44
CA LYS A 136 26.46 17.67 -4.16
C LYS A 136 25.17 17.12 -3.56
N TYR A 137 25.07 15.81 -3.32
CA TYR A 137 23.86 15.23 -2.72
C TYR A 137 23.64 15.68 -1.27
N GLU A 138 24.70 15.84 -0.46
CA GLU A 138 24.61 16.44 0.88
C GLU A 138 24.11 17.89 0.83
N SER A 139 24.57 18.69 -0.14
CA SER A 139 24.05 20.05 -0.36
C SER A 139 22.57 20.04 -0.78
N GLN A 140 22.15 19.07 -1.59
CA GLN A 140 20.75 18.92 -2.00
C GLN A 140 19.86 18.44 -0.84
N MET A 141 20.33 17.50 -0.03
CA MET A 141 19.63 17.02 1.17
C MET A 141 19.47 18.12 2.22
N SER A 142 20.51 18.91 2.49
CA SER A 142 20.40 20.04 3.43
C SER A 142 19.49 21.17 2.92
N LEU A 143 19.44 21.41 1.60
CA LEU A 143 18.47 22.32 0.98
C LEU A 143 17.05 21.76 0.97
N ALA A 144 16.87 20.43 0.89
CA ALA A 144 15.56 19.78 1.02
C ALA A 144 15.07 19.83 2.47
N ALA A 145 15.92 19.51 3.45
CA ALA A 145 15.61 19.56 4.88
C ALA A 145 15.15 20.97 5.31
N ARG A 146 15.88 22.01 4.90
CA ARG A 146 15.47 23.42 5.16
C ARG A 146 14.15 23.81 4.50
N LYS A 147 13.79 23.20 3.37
CA LYS A 147 12.48 23.42 2.74
C LYS A 147 11.36 22.70 3.51
N THR A 148 11.60 21.49 4.00
CA THR A 148 10.61 20.78 4.85
C THR A 148 10.45 21.47 6.19
N GLU A 149 11.53 21.95 6.83
CA GLU A 149 11.46 22.76 8.06
C GLU A 149 10.62 24.03 7.85
N LEU A 150 10.87 24.78 6.78
CA LEU A 150 10.10 25.99 6.45
C LEU A 150 8.62 25.69 6.13
N LEU A 151 8.33 24.57 5.46
CA LEU A 151 6.95 24.15 5.17
C LEU A 151 6.22 23.68 6.44
N ASP A 152 6.90 23.00 7.36
CA ASP A 152 6.37 22.61 8.67
C ASP A 152 6.07 23.86 9.54
N GLU A 153 6.95 24.87 9.53
CA GLU A 153 6.70 26.15 10.20
C GLU A 153 5.49 26.88 9.61
N GLN A 154 5.39 26.95 8.27
CA GLN A 154 4.24 27.54 7.58
C GLN A 154 2.94 26.78 7.86
N LEU A 155 2.98 25.44 7.90
CA LEU A 155 1.83 24.60 8.21
C LEU A 155 1.39 24.78 9.67
N ARG A 156 2.32 24.83 10.63
CA ARG A 156 2.01 25.13 12.05
C ARG A 156 1.41 26.52 12.24
N ALA A 157 1.88 27.53 11.51
CA ALA A 157 1.28 28.86 11.53
C ALA A 157 -0.13 28.87 10.89
N ALA A 158 -0.34 28.10 9.82
CA ALA A 158 -1.64 27.94 9.19
C ALA A 158 -2.65 27.19 10.09
N THR A 159 -2.24 26.12 10.79
CA THR A 159 -3.12 25.41 11.73
C THR A 159 -3.43 26.28 12.95
N ALA A 160 -2.45 26.95 13.55
CA ALA A 160 -2.69 27.86 14.68
C ALA A 160 -3.68 28.98 14.32
N THR A 161 -3.52 29.64 13.16
CA THR A 161 -4.46 30.68 12.73
C THR A 161 -5.82 30.13 12.26
N ALA A 162 -5.93 28.84 11.93
CA ALA A 162 -7.21 28.17 11.70
C ALA A 162 -7.91 27.80 13.02
N GLU A 163 -7.16 27.35 14.03
CA GLU A 163 -7.65 27.07 15.39
C GLU A 163 -8.12 28.35 16.11
N GLU A 164 -7.38 29.47 15.98
CA GLU A 164 -7.83 30.78 16.48
C GLU A 164 -9.15 31.22 15.83
N LYS A 165 -9.30 31.02 14.51
CA LYS A 165 -10.52 31.36 13.78
C LYS A 165 -11.68 30.43 14.13
N SER A 166 -11.46 29.12 14.29
CA SER A 166 -12.53 28.21 14.72
C SER A 166 -12.95 28.49 16.16
N ALA A 167 -12.02 28.79 17.06
CA ALA A 167 -12.32 29.23 18.42
C ALA A 167 -13.09 30.57 18.45
N ALA A 168 -12.78 31.51 17.55
CA ALA A 168 -13.53 32.76 17.39
C ALA A 168 -14.95 32.52 16.84
N VAL A 169 -15.11 31.66 15.83
CA VAL A 169 -16.42 31.27 15.29
C VAL A 169 -17.27 30.57 16.35
N ASN A 170 -16.71 29.60 17.09
CA ASN A 170 -17.43 28.89 18.14
C ASN A 170 -17.86 29.84 19.28
N ARG A 171 -17.03 30.84 19.63
CA ARG A 171 -17.42 31.90 20.58
C ARG A 171 -18.57 32.75 20.05
N LEU A 172 -18.51 33.19 18.79
CA LEU A 172 -19.58 33.96 18.16
C LEU A 172 -20.88 33.16 18.04
N GLN A 173 -20.81 31.87 17.71
CA GLN A 173 -21.96 30.97 17.74
C GLN A 173 -22.56 30.88 19.14
N SER A 174 -21.75 30.59 20.16
CA SER A 174 -22.26 30.54 21.55
C SER A 174 -22.88 31.87 22.01
N GLN A 175 -22.38 33.03 21.54
CA GLN A 175 -22.99 34.34 21.81
C GLN A 175 -24.31 34.56 21.05
N VAL A 176 -24.43 34.08 19.81
CA VAL A 176 -25.68 34.10 19.04
C VAL A 176 -26.72 33.19 19.69
N ASP A 177 -26.33 31.97 20.09
CA ASP A 177 -27.21 31.02 20.78
C ASP A 177 -27.69 31.57 22.13
N ASP A 178 -26.80 32.20 22.90
CA ASP A 178 -27.12 32.91 24.15
C ASP A 178 -28.13 34.04 23.95
N LEU A 179 -28.00 34.80 22.85
CA LEU A 179 -28.88 35.92 22.51
C LEU A 179 -30.23 35.43 21.97
N LEU A 180 -30.25 34.35 21.18
CA LEU A 180 -31.46 33.68 20.73
C LEU A 180 -32.21 33.05 21.90
N ALA A 181 -31.52 32.43 22.85
CA ALA A 181 -32.12 31.92 24.09
C ALA A 181 -32.79 33.06 24.89
N LYS A 182 -32.08 34.17 25.11
CA LYS A 182 -32.63 35.36 25.80
C LYS A 182 -33.84 35.94 25.05
N HIS A 183 -33.75 36.10 23.73
CA HIS A 183 -34.87 36.60 22.91
C HIS A 183 -36.07 35.63 22.91
N THR A 184 -35.86 34.31 22.94
CA THR A 184 -36.97 33.35 23.08
C THR A 184 -37.57 33.38 24.47
N GLU A 185 -36.78 33.54 25.55
CA GLU A 185 -37.34 33.78 26.89
C GLU A 185 -38.14 35.09 26.96
N GLU A 186 -37.63 36.18 26.40
CA GLU A 186 -38.29 37.49 26.38
C GLU A 186 -39.57 37.48 25.54
N ALA A 187 -39.55 36.86 24.35
CA ALA A 187 -40.74 36.63 23.55
C ALA A 187 -41.76 35.75 24.27
N ARG A 188 -41.32 34.70 24.98
CA ARG A 188 -42.19 33.81 25.77
C ARG A 188 -42.80 34.56 26.97
N ARG A 189 -42.03 35.41 27.67
CA ARG A 189 -42.52 36.29 28.76
C ARG A 189 -43.53 37.31 28.23
N ALA A 190 -43.24 37.96 27.10
CA ALA A 190 -44.17 38.91 26.47
C ALA A 190 -45.45 38.22 25.97
N GLN A 191 -45.36 37.00 25.45
CA GLN A 191 -46.53 36.20 25.07
C GLN A 191 -47.34 35.75 26.31
N GLU A 192 -46.69 35.36 27.41
CA GLU A 192 -47.35 35.09 28.68
C GLU A 192 -48.06 36.33 29.23
N GLU A 193 -47.41 37.50 29.21
CA GLU A 193 -47.99 38.77 29.67
C GLU A 193 -49.19 39.19 28.80
N ASN A 194 -49.09 39.09 27.48
CA ASN A 194 -50.20 39.32 26.55
C ASN A 194 -51.34 38.30 26.73
N ASN A 195 -51.04 37.05 27.03
CA ASN A 195 -52.06 36.06 27.39
C ASN A 195 -52.73 36.44 28.73
N TRP A 196 -51.97 36.90 29.72
CA TRP A 196 -52.51 37.34 31.01
C TRP A 196 -53.37 38.61 30.89
N THR A 197 -53.01 39.58 30.05
CA THR A 197 -53.87 40.75 29.79
C THR A 197 -55.14 40.36 29.07
N LEU A 198 -55.07 39.51 28.03
CA LEU A 198 -56.24 39.00 27.32
C LEU A 198 -57.18 38.19 28.24
N ILE A 199 -56.64 37.28 29.06
CA ILE A 199 -57.41 36.52 30.05
C ILE A 199 -58.08 37.45 31.07
N ARG A 200 -57.39 38.53 31.48
CA ARG A 200 -57.93 39.53 32.43
C ARG A 200 -59.02 40.40 31.81
N GLU A 201 -58.89 40.77 30.53
CA GLU A 201 -59.94 41.45 29.77
C GLU A 201 -61.15 40.55 29.57
N GLU A 202 -60.97 39.29 29.16
CA GLU A 202 -62.08 38.35 28.96
C GLU A 202 -62.77 38.00 30.28
N LEU A 203 -62.03 37.82 31.39
CA LEU A 203 -62.64 37.71 32.72
C LEU A 203 -63.44 38.97 33.09
N HIS A 204 -63.00 40.16 32.68
CA HIS A 204 -63.76 41.40 32.92
C HIS A 204 -65.00 41.52 32.02
N ARG A 205 -64.90 41.13 30.73
CA ARG A 205 -66.03 41.05 29.78
C ARG A 205 -67.07 40.04 30.26
N GLN A 206 -66.64 38.85 30.69
CA GLN A 206 -67.51 37.83 31.28
C GLN A 206 -68.13 38.31 32.60
N ALA A 207 -67.36 38.87 33.54
CA ALA A 207 -67.90 39.38 34.80
C ALA A 207 -68.89 40.55 34.63
N THR A 208 -68.68 41.41 33.63
CA THR A 208 -69.64 42.48 33.29
C THR A 208 -70.85 41.96 32.51
N HIS A 209 -70.71 40.92 31.69
CA HIS A 209 -71.83 40.25 31.02
C HIS A 209 -72.71 39.47 32.00
N VAL A 210 -72.12 38.71 32.94
CA VAL A 210 -72.84 38.04 34.03
C VAL A 210 -73.63 39.05 34.85
N LYS A 211 -73.02 40.18 35.26
CA LYS A 211 -73.74 41.25 35.97
C LYS A 211 -74.88 41.88 35.17
N LYS A 212 -74.78 41.98 33.84
CA LYS A 212 -75.89 42.41 32.97
C LYS A 212 -77.02 41.37 33.01
N ILE A 213 -76.70 40.09 32.83
CA ILE A 213 -77.68 38.99 32.89
C ILE A 213 -78.33 38.91 34.27
N GLU A 214 -77.61 39.11 35.37
CA GLU A 214 -78.15 39.15 36.73
C GLU A 214 -79.17 40.29 36.90
N VAL A 215 -78.83 41.50 36.42
CA VAL A 215 -79.74 42.66 36.44
C VAL A 215 -80.95 42.46 35.53
N GLU A 216 -80.78 41.87 34.35
CA GLU A 216 -81.87 41.55 33.42
C GLU A 216 -82.79 40.45 33.96
N ARG A 217 -82.23 39.41 34.58
CA ARG A 217 -82.97 38.36 35.31
C ARG A 217 -83.78 38.98 36.46
N ASP A 218 -83.18 39.85 37.25
CA ASP A 218 -83.86 40.43 38.42
C ASP A 218 -84.93 41.46 38.02
N ARG A 219 -84.74 42.17 36.90
CA ARG A 219 -85.81 42.94 36.24
C ARG A 219 -86.95 42.02 35.78
N ALA A 220 -86.66 40.98 35.02
CA ALA A 220 -87.67 40.03 34.54
C ALA A 220 -88.41 39.32 35.70
N LEU A 221 -87.73 39.00 36.80
CA LEU A 221 -88.36 38.48 38.02
C LEU A 221 -89.25 39.52 38.71
N SER A 222 -88.88 40.80 38.69
CA SER A 222 -89.73 41.89 39.20
C SER A 222 -90.97 42.12 38.32
N GLU A 223 -90.82 42.06 36.99
CA GLU A 223 -91.91 42.15 36.03
C GLU A 223 -92.85 40.95 36.15
N LEU A 224 -92.32 39.73 36.27
CA LEU A 224 -93.13 38.53 36.54
C LEU A 224 -93.89 38.61 37.86
N ARG A 225 -93.34 39.24 38.91
CA ARG A 225 -94.08 39.50 40.17
C ARG A 225 -95.23 40.48 39.96
N VAL A 226 -95.02 41.58 39.22
CA VAL A 226 -96.05 42.57 38.90
C VAL A 226 -97.11 42.02 37.95
N LEU A 227 -96.73 41.18 36.98
CA LEU A 227 -97.65 40.51 36.07
C LEU A 227 -98.48 39.44 36.79
N ARG A 228 -97.90 38.70 37.76
CA ARG A 228 -98.66 37.80 38.64
C ARG A 228 -99.67 38.56 39.49
N SER A 229 -99.26 39.60 40.24
CA SER A 229 -100.22 40.37 41.04
C SER A 229 -101.30 41.09 40.22
N ARG A 230 -101.01 41.45 38.96
CA ARG A 230 -102.02 41.90 37.99
C ARG A 230 -102.94 40.78 37.49
N ALA A 231 -102.45 39.55 37.35
CA ALA A 231 -103.29 38.39 37.02
C ALA A 231 -104.20 38.05 38.20
N ASP A 232 -103.64 37.94 39.41
CA ASP A 232 -104.39 37.71 40.66
C ASP A 232 -105.51 38.75 40.84
N ALA A 233 -105.19 40.04 40.65
CA ALA A 233 -106.19 41.12 40.69
C ALA A 233 -107.20 41.06 39.54
N ALA A 234 -106.80 40.61 38.34
CA ALA A 234 -107.71 40.41 37.22
C ALA A 234 -108.64 39.21 37.43
N ASP A 235 -108.22 38.18 38.17
CA ASP A 235 -109.07 37.05 38.56
C ASP A 235 -110.08 37.46 39.64
N VAL A 236 -109.67 38.24 40.66
CA VAL A 236 -110.63 38.88 41.58
C VAL A 236 -111.64 39.75 40.81
N LEU A 237 -111.20 40.57 39.85
CA LEU A 237 -112.11 41.35 39.00
C LEU A 237 -112.99 40.49 38.08
N ARG A 238 -112.58 39.27 37.69
CA ARG A 238 -113.42 38.30 36.97
C ARG A 238 -114.48 37.69 37.89
N GLU A 239 -114.14 37.37 39.14
CA GLU A 239 -115.11 36.89 40.14
C GLU A 239 -116.11 37.99 40.53
N GLU A 240 -115.65 39.23 40.74
CA GLU A 240 -116.52 40.38 40.96
C GLU A 240 -117.42 40.64 39.75
N LYS A 241 -116.87 40.60 38.52
CA LYS A 241 -117.65 40.71 37.28
C LYS A 241 -118.67 39.58 37.17
N HIS A 242 -118.33 38.33 37.51
CA HIS A 242 -119.29 37.22 37.49
C HIS A 242 -120.37 37.36 38.57
N SER A 243 -120.02 37.86 39.75
CA SER A 243 -120.95 38.20 40.83
C SER A 243 -121.91 39.33 40.42
N LEU A 244 -121.38 40.38 39.76
CA LEU A 244 -122.14 41.48 39.20
C LEU A 244 -122.99 41.05 38.00
N GLU A 245 -122.53 40.16 37.14
CA GLU A 245 -123.32 39.54 36.06
C GLU A 245 -124.43 38.66 36.62
N LYS A 246 -124.19 37.92 37.71
CA LYS A 246 -125.22 37.12 38.36
C LYS A 246 -126.28 38.01 39.03
N LYS A 247 -125.86 39.10 39.69
CA LYS A 247 -126.75 40.14 40.23
C LYS A 247 -127.51 40.85 39.10
N LEU A 248 -126.84 41.17 37.99
CA LEU A 248 -127.45 41.76 36.81
C LEU A 248 -128.48 40.81 36.20
N ARG A 249 -128.18 39.50 36.03
CA ARG A 249 -129.16 38.50 35.58
C ARG A 249 -130.37 38.40 36.50
N THR A 250 -130.21 38.51 37.83
CA THR A 250 -131.37 38.59 38.72
C THR A 250 -132.12 39.92 38.59
N ALA A 251 -131.42 41.04 38.37
CA ALA A 251 -132.04 42.34 38.09
C ALA A 251 -132.70 42.39 36.70
N GLU A 252 -132.20 41.60 35.74
CA GLU A 252 -132.77 41.37 34.41
C GLU A 252 -133.99 40.46 34.52
N GLN A 253 -134.00 39.43 35.38
CA GLN A 253 -135.21 38.67 35.69
C GLN A 253 -136.28 39.53 36.37
N TYR A 254 -135.91 40.42 37.30
CA TYR A 254 -136.84 41.42 37.84
C TYR A 254 -137.26 42.46 36.80
N ARG A 255 -136.36 42.89 35.90
CA ARG A 255 -136.70 43.74 34.75
C ARG A 255 -137.54 43.03 33.71
N ASP A 256 -137.48 41.71 33.58
CA ASP A 256 -138.32 40.90 32.68
C ASP A 256 -139.70 40.68 33.28
N GLN A 257 -139.80 40.55 34.60
CA GLN A 257 -141.09 40.60 35.31
C GLN A 257 -141.71 42.00 35.16
N VAL A 258 -140.93 43.05 35.42
CA VAL A 258 -141.34 44.44 35.20
C VAL A 258 -141.58 44.73 33.72
N ALA A 259 -140.90 44.09 32.77
CA ALA A 259 -141.10 44.26 31.32
C ALA A 259 -142.20 43.35 30.76
N ARG A 260 -142.69 42.36 31.51
CA ARG A 260 -143.97 41.69 31.22
C ARG A 260 -145.13 42.55 31.70
N LEU A 261 -145.07 43.05 32.93
CA LEU A 261 -146.03 44.04 33.45
C LEU A 261 -146.00 45.35 32.62
N GLN A 262 -144.83 45.80 32.19
CA GLN A 262 -144.66 46.92 31.26
C GLN A 262 -144.87 46.52 29.81
N ALA A 263 -144.99 45.24 29.41
CA ALA A 263 -145.47 44.85 28.08
C ALA A 263 -147.00 44.69 28.05
N GLU A 264 -147.64 44.41 29.18
CA GLU A 264 -149.08 44.57 29.37
C GLU A 264 -149.44 46.08 29.30
N VAL A 265 -148.66 46.94 29.95
CA VAL A 265 -148.80 48.41 29.82
C VAL A 265 -148.30 48.93 28.46
N ASP A 266 -147.21 48.42 27.89
CA ASP A 266 -146.71 48.83 26.57
C ASP A 266 -147.46 48.20 25.40
N ALA A 267 -148.30 47.19 25.59
CA ALA A 267 -149.33 46.89 24.59
C ALA A 267 -150.25 48.11 24.46
N ALA A 268 -150.75 48.61 25.59
CA ALA A 268 -151.58 49.82 25.66
C ALA A 268 -150.82 51.14 25.38
N HIS A 269 -149.48 51.17 25.46
CA HIS A 269 -148.67 52.34 25.10
C HIS A 269 -147.99 52.24 23.71
N LYS A 270 -147.83 51.08 23.08
CA LYS A 270 -147.35 50.97 21.69
C LYS A 270 -148.45 51.25 20.68
N GLU A 271 -149.72 51.01 21.03
CA GLU A 271 -150.87 51.67 20.40
C GLU A 271 -150.73 53.22 20.35
N ARG A 272 -149.97 53.81 21.28
CA ARG A 272 -149.74 55.26 21.39
C ARG A 272 -148.36 55.74 20.90
N ALA A 273 -147.41 54.85 20.57
CA ALA A 273 -145.98 55.21 20.51
C ALA A 273 -145.25 54.97 19.18
N ASP A 274 -145.87 54.41 18.14
CA ASP A 274 -145.24 54.22 16.81
C ASP A 274 -144.94 55.53 16.03
N TRP A 275 -145.00 56.69 16.70
CA TRP A 275 -145.06 58.04 16.11
C TRP A 275 -143.71 58.81 15.96
N ALA A 276 -142.53 58.34 16.44
CA ALA A 276 -141.27 59.16 16.43
C ALA A 276 -139.92 58.41 16.11
N LYS A 277 -138.88 59.09 15.55
CA LYS A 277 -137.62 58.60 14.88
C LYS A 277 -136.50 59.72 14.83
N GLN A 278 -135.17 59.61 14.54
CA GLN A 278 -134.06 58.58 14.47
C GLN A 278 -132.69 59.28 14.05
N ARG A 279 -131.48 58.60 14.12
CA ARG A 279 -130.13 58.90 13.48
C ARG A 279 -129.21 60.03 14.09
N SER A 280 -127.89 60.23 13.83
CA SER A 280 -126.68 59.45 13.33
C SER A 280 -125.32 60.27 13.39
N ALA A 281 -124.19 59.82 12.76
CA ALA A 281 -122.88 60.50 12.46
C ALA A 281 -121.70 60.36 13.51
N THR A 282 -120.35 60.57 13.30
CA THR A 282 -119.39 60.83 12.16
C THR A 282 -117.88 60.54 12.54
N PRO A 283 -116.86 60.46 11.62
CA PRO A 283 -115.44 60.06 11.90
C PRO A 283 -114.25 60.99 11.41
N THR A 284 -112.97 60.64 11.70
CA THR A 284 -111.69 61.32 11.25
C THR A 284 -110.50 60.34 11.00
N LYS A 285 -109.47 60.64 10.14
CA LYS A 285 -108.27 59.75 9.96
C LYS A 285 -106.94 60.19 9.26
N VAL A 286 -106.82 61.31 8.54
CA VAL A 286 -105.83 61.47 7.43
C VAL A 286 -104.38 61.90 7.79
N VAL A 287 -104.03 62.18 9.05
CA VAL A 287 -102.82 62.97 9.38
C VAL A 287 -101.52 62.16 9.61
N SER A 288 -101.58 60.85 9.87
CA SER A 288 -100.44 60.06 10.37
C SER A 288 -99.40 59.63 9.33
N GLU A 289 -99.78 59.49 8.06
CA GLU A 289 -98.95 58.78 7.05
C GLU A 289 -97.72 59.59 6.60
N LEU A 290 -97.76 60.93 6.72
CA LEU A 290 -96.70 61.81 6.23
C LEU A 290 -95.41 61.76 7.06
N THR A 291 -95.49 61.35 8.34
CA THR A 291 -94.33 61.31 9.25
C THR A 291 -93.42 60.10 9.05
N GLU A 292 -93.97 58.96 8.63
CA GLU A 292 -93.23 57.69 8.55
C GLU A 292 -92.22 57.68 7.38
N LEU A 293 -92.62 58.24 6.23
CA LEU A 293 -91.79 58.36 5.03
C LEU A 293 -90.47 59.13 5.24
N ARG A 294 -90.43 60.09 6.18
CA ARG A 294 -89.21 60.87 6.47
C ARG A 294 -88.18 60.08 7.29
N LEU A 295 -88.61 59.11 8.09
CA LEU A 295 -87.72 58.28 8.91
C LEU A 295 -86.94 57.29 8.05
N GLN A 296 -87.60 56.70 7.04
CA GLN A 296 -87.02 55.68 6.15
C GLN A 296 -85.88 56.20 5.27
N TYR A 297 -85.93 57.48 4.87
CA TYR A 297 -84.88 58.06 4.02
C TYR A 297 -83.55 58.26 4.77
N ALA A 298 -83.60 58.48 6.09
CA ALA A 298 -82.40 58.66 6.91
C ALA A 298 -81.62 57.34 7.09
N SER A 299 -82.31 56.23 7.42
CA SER A 299 -81.66 54.93 7.66
C SER A 299 -81.00 54.33 6.40
N LEU A 300 -81.56 54.61 5.22
CA LEU A 300 -80.95 54.22 3.95
C LEU A 300 -79.61 54.92 3.68
N LEU A 301 -79.43 56.16 4.17
CA LEU A 301 -78.18 56.91 4.01
C LEU A 301 -77.06 56.34 4.90
N GLU A 302 -77.39 55.93 6.13
CA GLU A 302 -76.45 55.30 7.06
C GLU A 302 -75.98 53.93 6.54
N ALA A 303 -76.89 53.11 5.98
CA ALA A 303 -76.56 51.84 5.35
C ALA A 303 -75.60 51.99 4.16
N GLN A 304 -75.77 53.03 3.33
CA GLN A 304 -74.82 53.36 2.26
C GLN A 304 -73.46 53.84 2.79
N GLY A 305 -73.39 54.36 4.02
CA GLY A 305 -72.13 54.66 4.69
C GLY A 305 -71.38 53.40 5.08
N ALA A 306 -72.06 52.46 5.76
CA ALA A 306 -71.48 51.19 6.21
C ALA A 306 -70.90 50.36 5.05
N LEU A 307 -71.69 50.16 3.99
CA LEU A 307 -71.27 49.38 2.81
C LEU A 307 -70.01 49.96 2.12
N LYS A 308 -69.82 51.28 2.15
CA LYS A 308 -68.61 51.92 1.59
C LYS A 308 -67.36 51.73 2.45
N VAL A 309 -67.52 51.43 3.74
CA VAL A 309 -66.39 51.04 4.61
C VAL A 309 -66.04 49.57 4.39
N GLU A 310 -67.05 48.70 4.31
CA GLU A 310 -66.87 47.27 4.02
C GLU A 310 -66.20 47.04 2.65
N ILE A 311 -66.64 47.75 1.60
CA ILE A 311 -65.98 47.70 0.28
C ILE A 311 -64.49 48.06 0.38
N ARG A 312 -64.14 49.13 1.11
CA ARG A 312 -62.73 49.53 1.29
C ARG A 312 -61.90 48.54 2.09
N GLN A 313 -62.51 47.84 3.05
CA GLN A 313 -61.86 46.75 3.77
C GLN A 313 -61.59 45.57 2.82
N LYS A 314 -62.52 45.25 1.92
CA LYS A 314 -62.32 44.21 0.89
C LYS A 314 -61.36 44.62 -0.22
N GLU A 315 -61.30 45.90 -0.60
CA GLU A 315 -60.26 46.43 -1.48
C GLU A 315 -58.86 46.25 -0.87
N ALA A 316 -58.68 46.56 0.42
CA ALA A 316 -57.42 46.34 1.14
C ALA A 316 -57.06 44.85 1.28
N GLU A 317 -58.01 43.98 1.66
CA GLU A 317 -57.80 42.52 1.69
C GLU A 317 -57.40 41.97 0.31
N ILE A 318 -57.96 42.51 -0.78
CA ILE A 318 -57.61 42.12 -2.15
C ILE A 318 -56.20 42.57 -2.52
N ASP A 319 -55.75 43.76 -2.09
CA ASP A 319 -54.39 44.23 -2.34
C ASP A 319 -53.34 43.41 -1.56
N ASP A 320 -53.61 43.05 -0.30
CA ASP A 320 -52.76 42.15 0.51
C ASP A 320 -52.69 40.73 -0.09
N LEU A 321 -53.83 40.20 -0.56
CA LEU A 321 -53.87 38.92 -1.27
C LEU A 321 -53.14 38.99 -2.63
N GLN A 322 -53.17 40.13 -3.31
CA GLN A 322 -52.37 40.34 -4.53
C GLN A 322 -50.87 40.48 -4.24
N ALA A 323 -50.48 41.04 -3.10
CA ALA A 323 -49.07 41.12 -2.68
C ALA A 323 -48.53 39.71 -2.41
N THR A 324 -49.22 38.92 -1.57
CA THR A 324 -48.85 37.53 -1.28
C THR A 324 -48.91 36.62 -2.52
N ALA A 325 -49.80 36.88 -3.48
CA ALA A 325 -49.80 36.21 -4.79
C ALA A 325 -48.57 36.54 -5.66
N LYS A 326 -48.06 37.79 -5.60
CA LYS A 326 -46.82 38.20 -6.29
C LYS A 326 -45.57 37.61 -5.63
N GLU A 327 -45.54 37.55 -4.30
CA GLU A 327 -44.46 36.91 -3.54
C GLU A 327 -44.40 35.39 -3.80
N THR A 328 -45.54 34.71 -3.72
CA THR A 328 -45.61 33.25 -3.97
C THR A 328 -45.28 32.90 -5.42
N THR A 329 -45.72 33.69 -6.41
CA THR A 329 -45.30 33.47 -7.81
C THR A 329 -43.82 33.76 -8.04
N HIS A 330 -43.21 34.74 -7.37
CA HIS A 330 -41.76 34.96 -7.40
C HIS A 330 -40.97 33.82 -6.73
N LEU A 331 -41.49 33.25 -5.63
CA LEU A 331 -40.92 32.07 -5.00
C LEU A 331 -41.02 30.84 -5.92
N VAL A 332 -42.17 30.61 -6.57
CA VAL A 332 -42.34 29.53 -7.58
C VAL A 332 -41.41 29.73 -8.77
N ALA A 333 -41.25 30.95 -9.29
CA ALA A 333 -40.30 31.23 -10.37
C ALA A 333 -38.85 30.91 -9.97
N SER A 334 -38.46 31.21 -8.72
CA SER A 334 -37.18 30.74 -8.19
C SER A 334 -37.11 29.21 -8.16
N LEU A 335 -38.17 28.52 -7.69
CA LEU A 335 -38.29 27.05 -7.62
C LEU A 335 -38.28 26.37 -8.98
N GLN A 336 -38.60 27.08 -10.06
CA GLN A 336 -38.42 26.60 -11.43
C GLN A 336 -36.97 26.76 -11.89
N ALA A 337 -36.37 27.95 -11.78
CA ALA A 337 -34.97 28.18 -12.13
C ALA A 337 -33.99 27.26 -11.34
N LYS A 338 -34.34 26.96 -10.09
CA LYS A 338 -33.70 25.96 -9.21
C LYS A 338 -33.69 24.55 -9.82
N ILE A 339 -34.87 24.08 -10.23
CA ILE A 339 -35.06 22.75 -10.83
C ILE A 339 -34.36 22.68 -12.19
N ASP A 340 -34.44 23.75 -12.98
CA ASP A 340 -33.75 23.84 -14.27
C ASP A 340 -32.22 23.78 -14.10
N GLU A 341 -31.63 24.52 -13.16
CA GLU A 341 -30.19 24.46 -12.85
C GLU A 341 -29.77 23.05 -12.39
N LEU A 342 -30.60 22.35 -11.63
CA LEU A 342 -30.33 20.97 -11.20
C LEU A 342 -30.45 19.97 -12.36
N ASN A 343 -31.46 20.09 -13.22
CA ASN A 343 -31.63 19.27 -14.43
C ASN A 343 -30.48 19.48 -15.42
N ASP A 344 -30.05 20.72 -15.61
CA ASP A 344 -28.93 21.08 -16.48
C ASP A 344 -27.62 20.50 -15.94
N ASN A 345 -27.48 20.36 -14.61
CA ASN A 345 -26.35 19.67 -13.98
C ASN A 345 -26.47 18.13 -13.98
N ALA A 346 -27.69 17.58 -13.92
CA ALA A 346 -27.95 16.15 -14.08
C ALA A 346 -27.58 15.68 -15.49
N THR A 347 -28.09 16.36 -16.53
CA THR A 347 -27.78 16.02 -17.94
C THR A 347 -26.28 16.20 -18.27
N LYS A 348 -25.58 17.15 -17.65
CA LYS A 348 -24.11 17.25 -17.74
C LYS A 348 -23.38 16.08 -17.07
N ARG A 349 -23.94 15.49 -16.01
CA ARG A 349 -23.39 14.26 -15.37
C ARG A 349 -23.70 13.02 -16.21
N GLU A 350 -24.93 12.87 -16.70
CA GLU A 350 -25.33 11.79 -17.61
C GLU A 350 -24.44 11.75 -18.86
N ARG A 351 -24.15 12.89 -19.49
CA ARG A 351 -23.23 12.98 -20.63
C ARG A 351 -21.79 12.56 -20.29
N ARG A 352 -21.33 12.80 -19.05
CA ARG A 352 -20.01 12.32 -18.58
C ARG A 352 -20.01 10.82 -18.31
N VAL A 353 -21.10 10.29 -17.74
CA VAL A 353 -21.27 8.84 -17.54
C VAL A 353 -21.31 8.14 -18.89
N ALA A 354 -22.13 8.59 -19.84
CA ALA A 354 -22.21 8.04 -21.19
C ALA A 354 -20.89 8.15 -21.98
N LEU A 355 -20.05 9.15 -21.73
CA LEU A 355 -18.70 9.24 -22.29
C LEU A 355 -17.77 8.20 -21.64
N ALA A 356 -17.76 8.10 -20.30
CA ALA A 356 -16.96 7.11 -19.58
C ALA A 356 -17.38 5.67 -19.91
N GLU A 357 -18.67 5.40 -20.11
CA GLU A 357 -19.19 4.12 -20.60
C GLU A 357 -18.68 3.79 -22.00
N ARG A 358 -18.60 4.79 -22.90
CA ARG A 358 -17.99 4.63 -24.24
C ARG A 358 -16.49 4.37 -24.13
N GLU A 359 -15.77 5.12 -23.30
CA GLU A 359 -14.34 4.90 -23.04
C GLU A 359 -14.07 3.50 -22.47
N VAL A 360 -14.86 3.04 -21.49
CA VAL A 360 -14.81 1.67 -20.97
C VAL A 360 -15.15 0.65 -22.06
N SER A 361 -16.17 0.89 -22.90
CA SER A 361 -16.50 -0.02 -24.01
C SER A 361 -15.39 -0.09 -25.07
N PHE A 362 -14.68 1.02 -25.31
CA PHE A 362 -13.53 1.10 -26.21
C PHE A 362 -12.32 0.38 -25.62
N LEU A 363 -12.02 0.57 -24.33
CA LEU A 363 -10.96 -0.16 -23.64
C LEU A 363 -11.25 -1.66 -23.60
N ASN A 364 -12.50 -2.07 -23.36
CA ASN A 364 -12.92 -3.47 -23.42
C ASN A 364 -12.82 -4.03 -24.84
N ALA A 365 -13.23 -3.29 -25.88
CA ALA A 365 -13.07 -3.72 -27.26
C ALA A 365 -11.58 -3.85 -27.65
N MET A 366 -10.74 -2.91 -27.21
CA MET A 366 -9.30 -2.96 -27.43
C MET A 366 -8.66 -4.15 -26.70
N LEU A 367 -9.05 -4.43 -25.45
CA LEU A 367 -8.64 -5.63 -24.71
C LEU A 367 -9.06 -6.89 -25.48
N VAL A 368 -10.31 -7.02 -25.91
CA VAL A 368 -10.77 -8.16 -26.74
C VAL A 368 -9.97 -8.30 -28.05
N THR A 369 -9.52 -7.19 -28.68
CA THR A 369 -8.60 -7.31 -29.83
C THR A 369 -7.20 -7.76 -29.45
N PHE A 370 -6.70 -7.41 -28.26
CA PHE A 370 -5.42 -7.92 -27.75
C PHE A 370 -5.51 -9.37 -27.27
N ASP A 371 -6.62 -9.78 -26.64
CA ASP A 371 -6.89 -11.18 -26.26
C ASP A 371 -6.99 -12.09 -27.50
N ALA A 372 -7.62 -11.59 -28.57
CA ALA A 372 -7.65 -12.26 -29.87
C ALA A 372 -6.26 -12.29 -30.55
N GLU A 373 -5.44 -11.26 -30.37
CA GLU A 373 -4.05 -11.21 -30.83
C GLU A 373 -3.14 -12.16 -30.02
N GLU A 374 -3.36 -12.30 -28.71
CA GLU A 374 -2.72 -13.29 -27.83
C GLU A 374 -3.08 -14.72 -28.23
N ALA A 375 -4.37 -15.00 -28.46
CA ALA A 375 -4.84 -16.29 -28.94
C ALA A 375 -4.37 -16.62 -30.38
N GLY A 376 -4.16 -15.60 -31.21
CA GLY A 376 -3.68 -15.73 -32.59
C GLY A 376 -2.19 -16.09 -32.74
N LYS A 377 -1.41 -16.14 -31.64
CA LYS A 377 0.06 -16.33 -31.66
C LYS A 377 0.57 -17.68 -32.18
N GLU A 378 -0.31 -18.60 -32.56
CA GLU A 378 0.03 -19.88 -33.19
C GLU A 378 -0.47 -20.04 -34.66
N THR A 379 -1.01 -18.98 -35.28
CA THR A 379 -1.63 -19.06 -36.64
C THR A 379 -0.77 -18.46 -37.78
N THR A 380 -1.17 -18.73 -39.02
CA THR A 380 -0.39 -18.47 -40.24
C THR A 380 -0.40 -16.99 -40.67
N PRO A 381 0.60 -16.52 -41.45
CA PRO A 381 0.76 -15.10 -41.78
C PRO A 381 -0.42 -14.43 -42.51
N ASP A 382 -1.26 -15.18 -43.22
CA ASP A 382 -2.48 -14.64 -43.84
C ASP A 382 -3.56 -14.25 -42.81
N GLU A 383 -3.66 -14.97 -41.68
CA GLU A 383 -4.61 -14.64 -40.60
C GLU A 383 -4.16 -13.38 -39.85
N ALA A 384 -2.85 -13.20 -39.64
CA ALA A 384 -2.29 -11.96 -39.10
C ALA A 384 -2.54 -10.75 -40.03
N ALA A 385 -2.62 -10.96 -41.35
CA ALA A 385 -3.02 -9.92 -42.28
C ALA A 385 -4.52 -9.59 -42.20
N GLU A 386 -5.39 -10.56 -41.87
CA GLU A 386 -6.80 -10.28 -41.58
C GLU A 386 -7.03 -9.55 -40.25
N THR A 387 -6.33 -9.92 -39.18
CA THR A 387 -6.47 -9.20 -37.89
C THR A 387 -5.97 -7.76 -38.00
N GLN A 388 -4.90 -7.51 -38.76
CA GLN A 388 -4.45 -6.15 -39.08
C GLN A 388 -5.47 -5.37 -39.92
N LYS A 389 -6.13 -5.97 -40.92
CA LYS A 389 -7.24 -5.32 -41.65
C LYS A 389 -8.39 -4.95 -40.72
N LYS A 390 -8.84 -5.88 -39.87
CA LYS A 390 -9.91 -5.64 -38.88
C LYS A 390 -9.51 -4.54 -37.88
N ARG A 391 -8.23 -4.44 -37.50
CA ARG A 391 -7.68 -3.33 -36.69
C ARG A 391 -7.76 -2.00 -37.44
N ILE A 392 -7.42 -1.95 -38.73
CA ILE A 392 -7.50 -0.76 -39.58
C ILE A 392 -8.96 -0.33 -39.76
N GLU A 393 -9.86 -1.23 -40.14
CA GLU A 393 -11.30 -0.97 -40.31
C GLU A 393 -11.93 -0.43 -39.01
N HIS A 394 -11.55 -0.98 -37.85
CA HIS A 394 -12.01 -0.47 -36.55
C HIS A 394 -11.44 0.91 -36.22
N LEU A 395 -10.15 1.17 -36.49
CA LEU A 395 -9.54 2.50 -36.33
C LEU A 395 -10.14 3.53 -37.28
N GLU A 396 -10.49 3.15 -38.51
CA GLU A 396 -11.20 4.00 -39.46
C GLU A 396 -12.63 4.31 -39.00
N SER A 397 -13.33 3.32 -38.42
CA SER A 397 -14.65 3.53 -37.79
C SER A 397 -14.57 4.50 -36.60
N VAL A 398 -13.58 4.35 -35.72
CA VAL A 398 -13.34 5.27 -34.59
C VAL A 398 -12.97 6.67 -35.10
N LEU A 399 -12.14 6.79 -36.14
CA LEU A 399 -11.82 8.07 -36.78
C LEU A 399 -13.01 8.70 -37.52
N GLN A 400 -14.00 7.92 -37.96
CA GLN A 400 -15.28 8.45 -38.45
C GLN A 400 -16.15 8.95 -37.29
N GLY A 401 -16.23 8.19 -36.18
CA GLY A 401 -16.91 8.58 -34.95
C GLY A 401 -16.42 9.93 -34.40
N TYR A 402 -15.10 10.09 -34.24
CA TYR A 402 -14.52 11.37 -33.82
C TYR A 402 -14.75 12.50 -34.83
N LYS A 403 -14.83 12.23 -36.14
CA LYS A 403 -15.19 13.26 -37.14
C LYS A 403 -16.64 13.71 -36.99
N THR A 404 -17.58 12.79 -36.73
CA THR A 404 -18.98 13.15 -36.45
C THR A 404 -19.12 13.90 -35.12
N GLU A 405 -18.46 13.44 -34.05
CA GLU A 405 -18.52 14.13 -32.75
C GLU A 405 -17.88 15.53 -32.81
N LEU A 406 -16.81 15.74 -33.59
CA LEU A 406 -16.25 17.07 -33.85
C LEU A 406 -17.21 17.96 -34.65
N GLN A 407 -17.91 17.43 -35.64
CA GLN A 407 -18.94 18.18 -36.40
C GLN A 407 -20.14 18.54 -35.51
N ASP A 408 -20.55 17.66 -34.61
CA ASP A 408 -21.62 17.93 -33.64
C ASP A 408 -21.18 18.93 -32.56
N LEU A 409 -19.92 18.88 -32.09
CA LEU A 409 -19.36 19.92 -31.22
C LEU A 409 -19.29 21.27 -31.94
N GLU A 410 -18.86 21.32 -33.21
CA GLU A 410 -18.86 22.56 -33.98
C GLU A 410 -20.28 23.13 -34.15
N GLN A 411 -21.27 22.29 -34.42
CA GLN A 411 -22.67 22.70 -34.52
C GLN A 411 -23.19 23.20 -33.16
N GLN A 412 -22.92 22.49 -32.07
CA GLN A 412 -23.28 22.92 -30.71
C GLN A 412 -22.59 24.24 -30.33
N ILE A 413 -21.32 24.45 -30.69
CA ILE A 413 -20.60 25.71 -30.47
C ILE A 413 -21.20 26.85 -31.31
N ARG A 414 -21.66 26.58 -32.55
CA ARG A 414 -22.38 27.58 -33.36
C ARG A 414 -23.72 27.96 -32.73
N VAL A 415 -24.51 26.97 -32.29
CA VAL A 415 -25.80 27.20 -31.60
C VAL A 415 -25.59 27.93 -30.27
N LEU A 416 -24.61 27.53 -29.45
CA LEU A 416 -24.28 28.22 -28.19
C LEU A 416 -23.79 29.64 -28.42
N ARG A 417 -23.01 29.92 -29.48
CA ARG A 417 -22.63 31.30 -29.86
C ARG A 417 -23.82 32.14 -30.31
N GLN A 418 -24.81 31.55 -30.99
CA GLN A 418 -26.05 32.23 -31.36
C GLN A 418 -26.95 32.49 -30.13
N ALA A 419 -27.04 31.53 -29.20
CA ALA A 419 -27.78 31.69 -27.95
C ALA A 419 -27.14 32.74 -27.01
N LEU A 420 -25.80 32.72 -26.88
CA LEU A 420 -25.06 33.69 -26.06
C LEU A 420 -25.14 35.12 -26.64
N ALA A 421 -25.38 35.26 -27.94
CA ALA A 421 -25.68 36.55 -28.58
C ALA A 421 -27.13 37.04 -28.35
N THR A 422 -28.00 36.26 -27.71
CA THR A 422 -29.47 36.49 -27.74
C THR A 422 -30.22 36.41 -26.40
N LYS A 423 -29.58 36.62 -25.23
CA LYS A 423 -30.24 37.23 -24.03
C LYS A 423 -29.31 37.60 -22.86
N PRO A 424 -29.67 38.60 -22.03
CA PRO A 424 -28.94 38.97 -20.81
C PRO A 424 -29.59 38.50 -19.48
N THR A 425 -28.76 38.44 -18.42
CA THR A 425 -29.05 38.59 -16.96
C THR A 425 -29.91 37.56 -16.16
N ALA A 426 -29.37 37.20 -14.98
CA ALA A 426 -30.03 36.81 -13.69
C ALA A 426 -30.64 35.39 -13.45
N ALA A 427 -29.82 34.45 -12.90
CA ALA A 427 -29.82 33.92 -11.50
C ALA A 427 -31.15 33.72 -10.68
N PRO A 428 -31.19 32.87 -9.60
CA PRO A 428 -30.42 31.61 -9.28
C PRO A 428 -31.12 30.52 -8.35
N SER A 429 -30.44 29.37 -8.10
CA SER A 429 -30.15 28.68 -6.80
C SER A 429 -31.22 28.19 -5.78
N SER A 430 -31.16 26.89 -5.37
CA SER A 430 -31.57 26.17 -4.10
C SER A 430 -32.13 24.73 -4.23
N ALA A 431 -32.06 23.97 -3.12
CA ALA A 431 -32.59 22.60 -2.87
C ALA A 431 -33.99 22.65 -2.15
N ASP A 432 -34.61 21.65 -1.50
CA ASP A 432 -34.19 20.44 -0.74
C ASP A 432 -35.27 19.33 -0.66
N VAL A 433 -34.90 18.07 -0.36
CA VAL A 433 -35.80 16.95 0.06
C VAL A 433 -35.11 16.04 1.10
N LYS A 434 -35.87 15.48 2.07
CA LYS A 434 -35.39 14.53 3.12
C LYS A 434 -35.51 13.06 2.69
N PRO A 435 -34.65 12.14 3.19
CA PRO A 435 -34.66 10.73 2.78
C PRO A 435 -35.80 9.92 3.40
N VAL A 436 -36.39 9.04 2.60
CA VAL A 436 -37.24 7.92 3.03
C VAL A 436 -36.45 6.64 2.79
N VAL A 437 -35.97 6.00 3.84
CA VAL A 437 -35.17 4.77 3.72
C VAL A 437 -36.07 3.65 3.18
N SER A 438 -35.70 3.14 2.01
CA SER A 438 -36.36 2.05 1.29
C SER A 438 -35.54 0.76 1.44
N PRO A 439 -36.11 -0.45 1.26
CA PRO A 439 -35.33 -1.69 1.38
C PRO A 439 -34.13 -1.77 0.40
N SER A 440 -34.22 -1.08 -0.74
CA SER A 440 -33.11 -0.88 -1.69
C SER A 440 -31.90 -0.17 -1.09
N ASP A 441 -32.06 0.66 -0.06
CA ASP A 441 -30.93 1.34 0.61
C ASP A 441 -30.07 0.35 1.41
N ASP A 442 -30.66 -0.68 2.01
CA ASP A 442 -29.90 -1.69 2.76
C ASP A 442 -29.31 -2.76 1.82
N GLU A 443 -29.99 -3.12 0.72
CA GLU A 443 -29.39 -3.92 -0.35
C GLU A 443 -28.20 -3.20 -1.01
N THR A 444 -28.33 -1.91 -1.32
CA THR A 444 -27.22 -1.12 -1.89
C THR A 444 -26.11 -0.86 -0.87
N ARG A 445 -26.39 -0.72 0.43
CA ARG A 445 -25.36 -0.69 1.49
C ARG A 445 -24.61 -2.01 1.61
N GLN A 446 -25.30 -3.15 1.51
CA GLN A 446 -24.66 -4.47 1.49
C GLN A 446 -23.76 -4.60 0.25
N ALA A 447 -24.28 -4.31 -0.94
CA ALA A 447 -23.50 -4.31 -2.18
C ALA A 447 -22.29 -3.35 -2.13
N LEU A 448 -22.42 -2.19 -1.49
CA LEU A 448 -21.33 -1.22 -1.31
C LEU A 448 -20.31 -1.70 -0.26
N SER A 449 -20.75 -2.41 0.78
CA SER A 449 -19.86 -3.05 1.76
C SER A 449 -19.09 -4.24 1.14
N ASP A 450 -19.75 -5.07 0.34
CA ASP A 450 -19.12 -6.16 -0.40
C ASP A 450 -18.15 -5.63 -1.45
N ALA A 451 -18.50 -4.56 -2.17
CA ALA A 451 -17.59 -3.86 -3.07
C ALA A 451 -16.36 -3.32 -2.32
N GLN A 452 -16.55 -2.70 -1.14
CA GLN A 452 -15.44 -2.27 -0.28
C GLN A 452 -14.58 -3.44 0.24
N GLN A 453 -15.18 -4.60 0.52
CA GLN A 453 -14.43 -5.80 0.88
C GLN A 453 -13.65 -6.38 -0.32
N VAL A 454 -14.22 -6.36 -1.52
CA VAL A 454 -13.54 -6.79 -2.75
C VAL A 454 -12.38 -5.87 -3.07
N VAL A 455 -12.58 -4.54 -3.00
CA VAL A 455 -11.50 -3.55 -3.16
C VAL A 455 -10.39 -3.78 -2.13
N ARG A 456 -10.70 -3.91 -0.83
CA ARG A 456 -9.68 -4.20 0.20
C ARG A 456 -8.93 -5.51 -0.04
N ARG A 457 -9.61 -6.56 -0.51
CA ARG A 457 -8.97 -7.83 -0.90
C ARG A 457 -8.05 -7.63 -2.11
N GLN A 458 -8.44 -6.81 -3.09
CA GLN A 458 -7.62 -6.46 -4.25
C GLN A 458 -6.42 -5.58 -3.87
N GLU A 459 -6.59 -4.58 -3.00
CA GLU A 459 -5.51 -3.77 -2.40
C GLU A 459 -4.47 -4.67 -1.73
N THR A 460 -4.87 -5.54 -0.80
CA THR A 460 -3.93 -6.49 -0.17
C THR A 460 -3.31 -7.47 -1.17
N LYS A 461 -3.98 -7.78 -2.28
CA LYS A 461 -3.42 -8.63 -3.34
C LYS A 461 -2.39 -7.89 -4.18
N ILE A 462 -2.58 -6.59 -4.40
CA ILE A 462 -1.61 -5.70 -5.04
C ILE A 462 -0.39 -5.55 -4.12
N ASP A 463 -0.55 -5.32 -2.82
CA ASP A 463 0.56 -5.27 -1.87
C ASP A 463 1.40 -6.57 -1.87
N GLU A 464 0.75 -7.74 -1.84
CA GLU A 464 1.42 -9.05 -1.95
C GLU A 464 2.18 -9.20 -3.29
N LEU A 465 1.58 -8.74 -4.40
CA LEU A 465 2.18 -8.81 -5.73
C LEU A 465 3.31 -7.79 -5.91
N GLU A 466 3.23 -6.60 -5.32
CA GLU A 466 4.30 -5.61 -5.34
C GLU A 466 5.49 -6.02 -4.47
N GLN A 467 5.24 -6.62 -3.30
CA GLN A 467 6.31 -7.19 -2.46
C GLN A 467 7.02 -8.35 -3.19
N THR A 468 6.27 -9.30 -3.75
CA THR A 468 6.89 -10.40 -4.51
C THR A 468 7.55 -9.92 -5.81
N LEU A 469 7.03 -8.90 -6.50
CA LEU A 469 7.71 -8.25 -7.63
C LEU A 469 8.96 -7.47 -7.21
N PHE A 470 9.01 -6.89 -6.02
CA PHE A 470 10.19 -6.24 -5.47
C PHE A 470 11.30 -7.26 -5.15
N GLU A 471 10.94 -8.36 -4.48
CA GLU A 471 11.85 -9.48 -4.23
C GLU A 471 12.35 -10.12 -5.54
N LEU A 472 11.45 -10.37 -6.49
CA LEU A 472 11.81 -10.87 -7.82
C LEU A 472 12.74 -9.90 -8.56
N ARG A 473 12.45 -8.59 -8.57
CA ARG A 473 13.36 -7.57 -9.13
C ARG A 473 14.72 -7.58 -8.44
N GLY A 474 14.77 -7.79 -7.12
CA GLY A 474 16.01 -8.00 -6.37
C GLY A 474 16.80 -9.22 -6.85
N THR A 475 16.16 -10.38 -6.97
CA THR A 475 16.83 -11.62 -7.47
C THR A 475 17.22 -11.54 -8.94
N ILE A 476 16.48 -10.82 -9.78
CA ILE A 476 16.82 -10.52 -11.18
C ILE A 476 18.03 -9.59 -11.24
N ALA A 477 18.07 -8.52 -10.43
CA ALA A 477 19.20 -7.59 -10.35
C ALA A 477 20.49 -8.25 -9.80
N GLN A 478 20.35 -9.28 -8.96
CA GLN A 478 21.45 -10.14 -8.51
C GLN A 478 21.87 -11.20 -9.56
N GLY A 479 21.17 -11.33 -10.69
CA GLY A 479 21.45 -12.34 -11.72
C GLY A 479 21.02 -13.77 -11.36
N ASN A 480 20.34 -13.97 -10.22
CA ASN A 480 19.95 -15.29 -9.70
C ASN A 480 18.71 -15.87 -10.39
N HIS A 481 17.88 -15.03 -11.03
CA HIS A 481 16.66 -15.48 -11.69
C HIS A 481 16.90 -15.87 -13.16
N VAL A 482 16.70 -17.15 -13.50
CA VAL A 482 16.69 -17.65 -14.89
C VAL A 482 15.24 -17.78 -15.37
N PRO A 483 14.81 -17.04 -16.42
CA PRO A 483 13.44 -17.11 -16.91
C PRO A 483 13.06 -18.50 -17.45
N PRO A 484 11.79 -18.92 -17.36
CA PRO A 484 11.32 -20.17 -17.96
C PRO A 484 11.57 -20.17 -19.48
N LYS A 485 11.92 -21.33 -20.03
CA LYS A 485 12.41 -21.55 -21.41
C LYS A 485 13.80 -20.97 -21.74
N VAL A 486 14.47 -20.24 -20.83
CA VAL A 486 15.87 -19.81 -21.01
C VAL A 486 16.84 -20.80 -20.35
N ARG A 487 17.98 -21.08 -21.00
CA ARG A 487 19.12 -21.77 -20.39
C ARG A 487 20.36 -20.88 -20.48
N VAL A 488 20.90 -20.50 -19.34
CA VAL A 488 22.23 -19.88 -19.26
C VAL A 488 23.27 -20.96 -19.55
N LEU A 489 24.22 -20.67 -20.45
CA LEU A 489 25.31 -21.58 -20.83
C LEU A 489 26.64 -20.86 -20.64
N GLY A 490 27.46 -21.33 -19.71
CA GLY A 490 28.86 -20.94 -19.60
C GLY A 490 29.76 -21.86 -20.42
N MET A 491 30.87 -21.32 -20.94
CA MET A 491 31.96 -22.15 -21.48
C MET A 491 32.68 -22.84 -20.31
N ARG A 492 33.03 -24.12 -20.47
CA ARG A 492 33.98 -24.79 -19.55
C ARG A 492 35.38 -24.29 -19.87
N GLY A 493 36.14 -23.88 -18.85
CA GLY A 493 37.34 -23.05 -19.08
C GLY A 493 36.96 -21.62 -19.42
N SER A 494 36.04 -21.04 -18.63
CA SER A 494 35.82 -19.59 -18.64
C SER A 494 36.99 -18.91 -17.91
N PRO A 495 37.52 -17.76 -18.38
CA PRO A 495 38.55 -17.01 -17.66
C PRO A 495 38.14 -16.64 -16.22
N LEU A 496 36.85 -16.49 -15.93
CA LEU A 496 36.35 -16.33 -14.57
C LEU A 496 36.51 -17.60 -13.73
N GLN A 497 36.27 -18.78 -14.31
CA GLN A 497 36.46 -20.07 -13.64
C GLN A 497 37.96 -20.31 -13.38
N GLU A 498 38.82 -20.04 -14.37
CA GLU A 498 40.28 -20.16 -14.20
C GLU A 498 40.81 -19.17 -13.15
N TRP A 499 40.26 -17.95 -13.09
CA TRP A 499 40.55 -16.98 -12.04
C TRP A 499 40.04 -17.42 -10.67
N GLU A 500 38.82 -17.95 -10.56
CA GLU A 500 38.27 -18.50 -9.31
C GLU A 500 39.09 -19.69 -8.80
N GLU A 501 39.46 -20.63 -9.68
CA GLU A 501 40.32 -21.78 -9.35
C GLU A 501 41.72 -21.32 -8.92
N LEU A 502 42.29 -20.31 -9.59
CA LEU A 502 43.57 -19.71 -9.22
C LEU A 502 43.51 -18.92 -7.90
N GLN A 503 42.41 -18.20 -7.63
CA GLN A 503 42.19 -17.50 -6.37
C GLN A 503 41.95 -18.48 -5.21
N GLN A 504 41.16 -19.54 -5.42
CA GLN A 504 40.99 -20.61 -4.43
C GLN A 504 42.32 -21.32 -4.16
N ALA A 505 43.07 -21.68 -5.20
CA ALA A 505 44.40 -22.28 -5.06
C ALA A 505 45.40 -21.34 -4.35
N ASN A 506 45.33 -20.02 -4.59
CA ASN A 506 46.18 -19.05 -3.89
C ASN A 506 45.74 -18.81 -2.44
N LEU A 507 44.43 -18.77 -2.16
CA LEU A 507 43.92 -18.71 -0.78
C LEU A 507 44.27 -19.98 -0.01
N ASP A 508 44.22 -21.15 -0.62
CA ASP A 508 44.56 -22.42 0.03
C ASP A 508 46.08 -22.61 0.15
N ARG A 509 46.88 -22.10 -0.79
CA ARG A 509 48.34 -21.93 -0.60
C ARG A 509 48.63 -21.00 0.57
N LEU A 510 47.98 -19.85 0.68
CA LEU A 510 48.16 -18.90 1.78
C LEU A 510 47.70 -19.49 3.12
N LYS A 511 46.62 -20.28 3.17
CA LYS A 511 46.22 -21.04 4.37
C LYS A 511 47.24 -22.13 4.72
N ALA A 512 47.75 -22.87 3.73
CA ALA A 512 48.75 -23.90 3.93
C ALA A 512 50.09 -23.30 4.40
N GLU A 513 50.52 -22.19 3.82
CA GLU A 513 51.71 -21.44 4.23
C GLU A 513 51.52 -20.81 5.61
N ASN A 514 50.40 -20.15 5.89
CA ASN A 514 50.13 -19.55 7.20
C ASN A 514 50.06 -20.63 8.30
N THR A 515 49.40 -21.77 8.05
CA THR A 515 49.43 -22.90 8.99
C THR A 515 50.80 -23.57 9.11
N ALA A 516 51.63 -23.58 8.06
CA ALA A 516 53.02 -24.02 8.13
C ALA A 516 53.93 -23.02 8.87
N LEU A 517 53.68 -21.71 8.73
CA LEU A 517 54.37 -20.64 9.45
C LEU A 517 53.98 -20.64 10.93
N LEU A 518 52.70 -20.86 11.27
CA LEU A 518 52.25 -21.04 12.65
C LEU A 518 52.87 -22.29 13.30
N LYS A 519 52.94 -23.42 12.58
CA LYS A 519 53.68 -24.61 13.03
C LYS A 519 55.18 -24.33 13.21
N ARG A 520 55.82 -23.69 12.24
CA ARG A 520 57.25 -23.33 12.30
C ARG A 520 57.55 -22.30 13.39
N LEU A 521 56.63 -21.37 13.67
CA LEU A 521 56.70 -20.46 14.81
C LEU A 521 56.57 -21.24 16.12
N ALA A 522 55.61 -22.15 16.26
CA ALA A 522 55.50 -22.99 17.44
C ALA A 522 56.75 -23.87 17.66
N GLU A 523 57.32 -24.45 16.61
CA GLU A 523 58.60 -25.20 16.66
C GLU A 523 59.79 -24.32 17.05
N LEU A 524 59.92 -23.13 16.45
CA LEU A 524 61.00 -22.19 16.77
C LEU A 524 60.83 -21.62 18.20
N GLN A 525 59.61 -21.38 18.65
CA GLN A 525 59.30 -20.92 20.00
C GLN A 525 59.53 -22.02 21.05
N ALA A 526 59.20 -23.29 20.74
CA ALA A 526 59.52 -24.43 21.59
C ALA A 526 61.04 -24.64 21.71
N ARG A 527 61.80 -24.44 20.62
CA ARG A 527 63.27 -24.49 20.63
C ARG A 527 63.87 -23.29 21.37
N SER A 528 63.30 -22.10 21.18
CA SER A 528 63.70 -20.86 21.88
C SER A 528 63.41 -20.90 23.38
N SER A 529 62.44 -21.71 23.84
CA SER A 529 62.20 -21.94 25.27
C SER A 529 63.38 -22.58 26.01
N ASN A 530 64.35 -23.16 25.28
CA ASN A 530 65.55 -23.81 25.83
C ASN A 530 66.83 -22.99 25.63
N SER A 531 66.75 -21.78 25.07
CA SER A 531 67.89 -20.88 24.85
C SER A 531 67.62 -19.53 25.51
N ASP A 532 68.16 -19.32 26.70
CA ASP A 532 68.02 -18.06 27.43
C ASP A 532 68.90 -16.97 26.80
N GLY A 533 68.26 -15.90 26.29
CA GLY A 533 68.92 -14.77 25.63
C GLY A 533 68.26 -14.33 24.31
N SER A 534 68.00 -13.02 24.20
CA SER A 534 67.55 -12.34 22.96
C SER A 534 66.18 -12.76 22.40
N ARG A 535 65.11 -12.52 23.16
CA ARG A 535 63.72 -12.66 22.66
C ARG A 535 63.33 -11.49 21.75
N GLY A 536 63.19 -11.77 20.46
CA GLY A 536 62.27 -11.03 19.60
C GLY A 536 60.92 -11.74 19.57
N ASP A 537 60.03 -11.47 20.53
CA ASP A 537 58.65 -12.00 20.47
C ASP A 537 57.87 -11.27 19.36
N LEU A 538 57.84 -11.90 18.18
CA LEU A 538 57.18 -11.39 16.96
C LEU A 538 55.65 -11.26 17.10
N LEU A 539 55.06 -11.85 18.14
CA LEU A 539 53.70 -11.58 18.61
C LEU A 539 53.69 -11.59 20.15
N PRO A 540 53.09 -10.58 20.83
CA PRO A 540 52.91 -10.61 22.28
C PRO A 540 51.95 -11.73 22.70
N ARG A 541 52.51 -12.85 23.18
CA ARG A 541 51.74 -14.07 23.51
C ARG A 541 50.67 -13.81 24.58
N GLU A 542 50.99 -13.01 25.60
CA GLU A 542 50.05 -12.58 26.65
C GLU A 542 48.86 -11.74 26.15
N SER A 543 48.92 -11.23 24.92
CA SER A 543 47.80 -10.58 24.24
C SER A 543 47.07 -11.56 23.32
N PHE A 544 47.79 -12.41 22.59
CA PHE A 544 47.19 -13.40 21.70
C PHE A 544 46.42 -14.49 22.48
N GLU A 545 47.07 -15.14 23.45
CA GLU A 545 46.42 -16.12 24.33
C GLU A 545 45.25 -15.51 25.13
N ARG A 546 45.31 -14.20 25.42
CA ARG A 546 44.23 -13.48 26.10
C ARG A 546 43.03 -13.31 25.17
N LEU A 547 43.27 -12.91 23.92
CA LEU A 547 42.24 -12.80 22.89
C LEU A 547 41.63 -14.16 22.52
N GLU A 548 42.42 -15.24 22.50
CA GLU A 548 41.89 -16.60 22.33
C GLU A 548 40.99 -17.00 23.50
N LYS A 549 41.48 -16.88 24.74
CA LYS A 549 40.69 -17.20 25.96
C LYS A 549 39.45 -16.31 26.11
N GLU A 550 39.52 -15.04 25.71
CA GLU A 550 38.38 -14.12 25.67
C GLU A 550 37.36 -14.53 24.59
N ASN A 551 37.82 -14.93 23.40
CA ASN A 551 36.96 -15.40 22.33
C ASN A 551 36.28 -16.74 22.68
N GLU A 552 37.01 -17.68 23.31
CA GLU A 552 36.45 -18.92 23.87
C GLU A 552 35.37 -18.61 24.93
N GLN A 553 35.66 -17.72 25.90
CA GLN A 553 34.70 -17.29 26.92
C GLN A 553 33.46 -16.62 26.30
N LEU A 554 33.62 -15.76 25.29
CA LEU A 554 32.51 -15.11 24.58
C LEU A 554 31.68 -16.11 23.76
N GLN A 555 32.30 -17.15 23.20
CA GLN A 555 31.61 -18.24 22.52
C GLN A 555 30.84 -19.13 23.50
N GLU A 556 31.43 -19.47 24.65
CA GLU A 556 30.73 -20.18 25.72
C GLU A 556 29.56 -19.35 26.28
N GLU A 557 29.77 -18.07 26.58
CA GLU A 557 28.69 -17.16 27.00
C GLU A 557 27.58 -17.09 25.96
N ARG A 558 27.91 -16.95 24.67
CA ARG A 558 26.93 -16.96 23.58
C ARG A 558 26.15 -18.27 23.57
N ALA A 559 26.83 -19.42 23.67
CA ALA A 559 26.18 -20.74 23.71
C ALA A 559 25.29 -20.93 24.95
N GLN A 560 25.70 -20.42 26.12
CA GLN A 560 24.90 -20.42 27.34
C GLN A 560 23.69 -19.50 27.23
N LYS A 561 23.83 -18.30 26.65
CA LYS A 561 22.75 -17.33 26.42
C LYS A 561 21.72 -17.88 25.42
N ILE A 562 22.15 -18.53 24.34
CA ILE A 562 21.28 -19.24 23.40
C ILE A 562 20.54 -20.38 24.10
N LYS A 563 21.25 -21.29 24.78
CA LYS A 563 20.62 -22.40 25.54
C LYS A 563 19.62 -21.91 26.59
N ARG A 564 19.86 -20.75 27.23
CA ARG A 564 18.90 -20.12 28.16
C ARG A 564 17.69 -19.52 27.44
N PHE A 565 17.89 -18.90 26.27
CA PHE A 565 16.82 -18.34 25.45
C PHE A 565 15.90 -19.42 24.88
N ASP A 566 16.45 -20.53 24.40
CA ASP A 566 15.65 -21.63 23.85
C ASP A 566 14.89 -22.38 24.96
N ARG A 567 15.51 -22.63 26.13
CA ARG A 567 14.78 -23.08 27.33
C ARG A 567 13.66 -22.13 27.75
N LEU A 568 13.86 -20.82 27.61
CA LEU A 568 12.82 -19.83 27.91
C LEU A 568 11.67 -19.89 26.90
N LYS A 569 11.96 -20.12 25.60
CA LYS A 569 10.93 -20.41 24.59
C LYS A 569 10.17 -21.68 24.92
N GLU A 570 10.86 -22.78 25.24
CA GLU A 570 10.26 -24.07 25.62
C GLU A 570 9.32 -23.93 26.82
N VAL A 571 9.74 -23.23 27.88
CA VAL A 571 8.89 -22.95 29.04
C VAL A 571 7.72 -22.02 28.67
N TYR A 572 7.93 -21.04 27.80
CA TYR A 572 6.86 -20.13 27.37
C TYR A 572 5.84 -20.83 26.47
N THR A 573 6.26 -21.69 25.54
CA THR A 573 5.35 -22.47 24.69
C THR A 573 4.61 -23.51 25.51
N ALA A 574 5.28 -24.24 26.40
CA ALA A 574 4.64 -25.17 27.33
C ALA A 574 3.54 -24.48 28.16
N LYS A 575 3.86 -23.37 28.82
CA LYS A 575 2.87 -22.59 29.58
C LYS A 575 1.77 -21.97 28.71
N SER A 576 2.08 -21.62 27.46
CA SER A 576 1.07 -21.16 26.50
C SER A 576 0.14 -22.29 26.03
N HIS A 577 0.60 -23.54 26.05
CA HIS A 577 -0.24 -24.72 25.81
C HIS A 577 -1.09 -25.04 27.06
N GLU A 578 -0.48 -25.12 28.25
CA GLU A 578 -1.20 -25.27 29.52
C GLU A 578 -2.34 -24.24 29.67
N PHE A 579 -2.06 -22.96 29.34
CA PHE A 579 -3.06 -21.90 29.37
C PHE A 579 -4.17 -22.09 28.33
N LYS A 580 -3.82 -22.44 27.08
CA LYS A 580 -4.82 -22.70 26.02
C LYS A 580 -5.71 -23.89 26.38
N ASP A 581 -5.14 -24.96 26.92
CA ASP A 581 -5.87 -26.17 27.27
C ASP A 581 -6.76 -25.93 28.50
N ALA A 582 -6.29 -25.17 29.50
CA ALA A 582 -7.12 -24.72 30.62
C ALA A 582 -8.29 -23.81 30.19
N VAL A 583 -8.04 -22.84 29.29
CA VAL A 583 -9.10 -22.00 28.69
C VAL A 583 -10.07 -22.85 27.86
N SER A 584 -9.57 -23.84 27.13
CA SER A 584 -10.39 -24.79 26.37
C SER A 584 -11.32 -25.58 27.30
N MET A 585 -10.81 -26.10 28.42
CA MET A 585 -11.60 -26.82 29.42
C MET A 585 -12.63 -25.93 30.15
N LEU A 586 -12.30 -24.67 30.41
CA LEU A 586 -13.17 -23.74 31.16
C LEU A 586 -14.24 -23.06 30.30
N LEU A 587 -13.93 -22.73 29.04
CA LEU A 587 -14.81 -21.95 28.15
C LEU A 587 -15.39 -22.76 26.98
N GLY A 588 -15.02 -24.03 26.80
CA GLY A 588 -15.49 -24.86 25.68
C GLY A 588 -14.91 -24.49 24.31
N PHE A 589 -13.95 -23.56 24.24
CA PHE A 589 -13.33 -23.07 23.01
C PHE A 589 -11.81 -23.24 23.00
N LYS A 590 -11.31 -23.95 21.99
CA LYS A 590 -9.88 -24.05 21.68
C LYS A 590 -9.44 -22.82 20.89
N LEU A 591 -8.52 -22.03 21.46
CA LEU A 591 -8.02 -20.78 20.89
C LEU A 591 -6.69 -20.96 20.13
N THR A 592 -6.65 -20.54 18.87
CA THR A 592 -5.43 -20.47 18.05
C THR A 592 -5.14 -19.03 17.64
N PHE A 593 -4.01 -18.50 18.09
CA PHE A 593 -3.52 -17.16 17.75
C PHE A 593 -2.59 -17.23 16.53
N PHE A 594 -2.71 -16.26 15.63
CA PHE A 594 -1.92 -16.12 14.40
C PHE A 594 -0.92 -14.95 14.48
N PRO A 595 0.17 -14.94 13.69
CA PRO A 595 1.18 -13.87 13.72
C PRO A 595 0.66 -12.46 13.38
N ASN A 596 -0.45 -12.39 12.64
CA ASN A 596 -1.15 -11.15 12.29
C ASN A 596 -2.03 -10.59 13.43
N GLY A 597 -1.98 -11.17 14.64
CA GLY A 597 -2.76 -10.75 15.80
C GLY A 597 -4.20 -11.30 15.83
N GLN A 598 -4.63 -12.08 14.84
CA GLN A 598 -5.95 -12.71 14.85
C GLN A 598 -6.01 -13.87 15.87
N CYS A 599 -7.14 -14.00 16.55
CA CYS A 599 -7.47 -15.10 17.44
C CYS A 599 -8.66 -15.88 16.87
N LYS A 600 -8.43 -17.14 16.50
CA LYS A 600 -9.49 -18.04 16.05
C LYS A 600 -9.93 -18.94 17.19
N ALA A 601 -11.20 -18.84 17.57
CA ALA A 601 -11.85 -19.73 18.51
C ALA A 601 -12.52 -20.88 17.73
N THR A 602 -12.40 -22.09 18.26
CA THR A 602 -13.03 -23.29 17.69
C THR A 602 -13.72 -24.05 18.81
N SER A 603 -15.01 -24.36 18.66
CA SER A 603 -15.77 -25.07 19.70
C SER A 603 -15.26 -26.51 19.87
N ILE A 604 -15.32 -27.03 21.09
CA ILE A 604 -15.02 -28.45 21.37
C ILE A 604 -16.21 -29.33 20.99
N TYR A 605 -17.44 -28.82 21.17
CA TYR A 605 -18.68 -29.57 20.97
C TYR A 605 -19.06 -29.74 19.50
N ASP A 606 -18.67 -28.76 18.66
CA ASP A 606 -18.80 -28.85 17.21
C ASP A 606 -17.56 -28.30 16.51
N THR A 607 -16.99 -29.09 15.61
CA THR A 607 -15.82 -28.66 14.81
C THR A 607 -16.20 -27.75 13.64
N SER A 608 -17.47 -27.61 13.28
CA SER A 608 -17.94 -26.64 12.27
C SER A 608 -17.93 -25.20 12.82
N ALA A 609 -18.30 -25.02 14.10
CA ALA A 609 -18.29 -23.78 14.86
C ALA A 609 -16.87 -23.20 15.05
N LYS A 610 -16.43 -22.41 14.07
CA LYS A 610 -15.15 -21.71 14.04
C LYS A 610 -15.38 -20.21 13.88
N PHE A 611 -14.78 -19.40 14.76
CA PHE A 611 -14.93 -17.94 14.79
C PHE A 611 -13.57 -17.27 14.74
N THR A 612 -13.37 -16.36 13.79
CA THR A 612 -12.10 -15.62 13.67
C THR A 612 -12.29 -14.20 14.17
N PHE A 613 -11.60 -13.84 15.26
CA PHE A 613 -11.55 -12.49 15.81
C PHE A 613 -10.23 -11.81 15.43
N GLY A 614 -10.24 -10.49 15.25
CA GLY A 614 -9.03 -9.69 15.05
C GLY A 614 -9.08 -8.35 15.80
N PRO A 615 -7.96 -7.63 15.92
CA PRO A 615 -7.93 -6.33 16.58
C PRO A 615 -8.80 -5.31 15.83
N SER A 616 -9.53 -4.49 16.58
CA SER A 616 -10.25 -3.33 16.03
C SER A 616 -9.27 -2.27 15.52
N PRO A 617 -9.55 -1.56 14.41
CA PRO A 617 -8.72 -0.44 13.97
C PRO A 617 -8.69 0.72 14.99
N ASP A 618 -9.79 0.96 15.70
CA ASP A 618 -9.95 2.11 16.61
C ASP A 618 -9.41 1.85 18.03
N ASP A 619 -9.43 0.61 18.52
CA ASP A 619 -8.80 0.20 19.78
C ASP A 619 -8.15 -1.17 19.66
N LYS A 620 -6.83 -1.20 19.86
CA LYS A 620 -6.00 -2.42 19.84
C LYS A 620 -6.30 -3.41 20.97
N LYS A 621 -7.15 -3.03 21.95
CA LYS A 621 -7.68 -3.93 23.00
C LYS A 621 -9.07 -4.47 22.66
N ALA A 622 -9.80 -3.84 21.75
CA ALA A 622 -11.08 -4.35 21.27
C ALA A 622 -10.84 -5.41 20.18
N LEU A 623 -11.64 -6.47 20.21
CA LEU A 623 -11.67 -7.49 19.18
C LEU A 623 -12.96 -7.34 18.35
N VAL A 624 -12.86 -7.59 17.05
CA VAL A 624 -13.98 -7.61 16.09
C VAL A 624 -14.06 -9.00 15.48
N LEU A 625 -15.28 -9.50 15.30
CA LEU A 625 -15.53 -10.76 14.58
C LEU A 625 -15.33 -10.53 13.07
N LEU A 626 -14.35 -11.20 12.48
CA LEU A 626 -14.01 -11.11 11.06
C LEU A 626 -14.68 -12.20 10.22
N ASP A 627 -14.96 -13.36 10.82
CA ASP A 627 -15.51 -14.54 10.15
C ASP A 627 -16.31 -15.39 11.16
N SER A 628 -17.59 -15.59 10.86
CA SER A 628 -18.50 -16.51 11.54
C SER A 628 -18.70 -17.78 10.70
N GLY A 629 -18.02 -18.85 11.07
CA GLY A 629 -18.24 -20.17 10.48
C GLY A 629 -19.71 -20.60 10.64
N LYS A 630 -20.30 -21.09 9.56
CA LYS A 630 -21.71 -21.52 9.54
C LYS A 630 -21.89 -22.82 10.32
N VAL A 631 -22.57 -22.74 11.46
CA VAL A 631 -23.01 -23.89 12.26
C VAL A 631 -24.32 -24.44 11.68
N PRO A 632 -24.40 -25.73 11.28
CA PRO A 632 -25.64 -26.31 10.79
C PRO A 632 -26.78 -26.23 11.82
N GLY A 633 -27.94 -25.76 11.38
CA GLY A 633 -29.15 -25.70 12.23
C GLY A 633 -29.12 -24.66 13.34
N LEU A 634 -28.25 -23.64 13.26
CA LEU A 634 -28.17 -22.55 14.24
C LEU A 634 -28.35 -21.17 13.59
N ASP A 635 -29.15 -20.30 14.21
CA ASP A 635 -29.49 -18.96 13.72
C ASP A 635 -28.38 -17.94 14.06
N MET A 636 -27.23 -18.13 13.40
CA MET A 636 -26.00 -17.39 13.66
C MET A 636 -26.18 -15.87 13.52
N GLU A 637 -27.02 -15.41 12.59
CA GLU A 637 -27.23 -13.99 12.31
C GLU A 637 -27.94 -13.29 13.47
N ASN A 638 -28.97 -13.94 14.02
CA ASN A 638 -29.72 -13.48 15.19
C ASN A 638 -28.87 -13.50 16.47
N ILE A 639 -28.01 -14.52 16.66
CA ILE A 639 -27.07 -14.61 17.78
C ILE A 639 -25.99 -13.52 17.70
N VAL A 640 -25.40 -13.30 16.51
CA VAL A 640 -24.46 -12.19 16.26
C VAL A 640 -25.15 -10.84 16.53
N TYR A 641 -26.36 -10.64 16.03
CA TYR A 641 -27.10 -9.39 16.24
C TYR A 641 -27.32 -9.11 17.74
N ASN A 642 -27.96 -10.03 18.47
CA ASN A 642 -28.34 -9.81 19.86
C ASN A 642 -27.16 -9.65 20.85
N TYR A 643 -26.03 -10.32 20.60
CA TYR A 643 -24.90 -10.34 21.55
C TYR A 643 -23.70 -9.48 21.14
N LEU A 644 -23.41 -9.35 19.84
CA LEU A 644 -22.32 -8.50 19.35
C LEU A 644 -22.81 -7.12 18.92
N ILE A 645 -23.91 -7.02 18.17
CA ILE A 645 -24.40 -5.72 17.68
C ILE A 645 -25.19 -4.96 18.77
N THR A 646 -26.17 -5.60 19.41
CA THR A 646 -27.00 -4.94 20.45
C THR A 646 -26.28 -4.80 21.80
N ARG A 647 -25.32 -5.68 22.11
CA ARG A 647 -24.67 -5.74 23.44
C ARG A 647 -23.15 -5.59 23.45
N GLY A 648 -22.47 -5.58 22.30
CA GLY A 648 -21.01 -5.37 22.22
C GLY A 648 -20.15 -6.42 22.95
N SER A 649 -20.69 -7.60 23.27
CA SER A 649 -20.08 -8.51 24.26
C SER A 649 -19.74 -9.88 23.68
N ILE A 650 -18.48 -10.05 23.27
CA ILE A 650 -17.92 -11.34 22.83
C ILE A 650 -18.08 -12.45 23.89
N PRO A 651 -17.86 -12.21 25.21
CA PRO A 651 -18.10 -13.24 26.22
C PRO A 651 -19.55 -13.74 26.25
N CYS A 652 -20.54 -12.86 26.06
CA CYS A 652 -21.94 -13.27 26.00
C CYS A 652 -22.26 -14.07 24.72
N PHE A 653 -21.70 -13.65 23.59
CA PHE A 653 -21.82 -14.33 22.29
C PHE A 653 -21.25 -15.75 22.34
N LEU A 654 -20.03 -15.90 22.88
CA LEU A 654 -19.39 -17.21 23.04
C LEU A 654 -20.17 -18.09 24.04
N ALA A 655 -20.71 -17.52 25.12
CA ALA A 655 -21.52 -18.27 26.09
C ALA A 655 -22.87 -18.76 25.51
N ALA A 656 -23.50 -18.00 24.62
CA ALA A 656 -24.70 -18.46 23.91
C ALA A 656 -24.37 -19.67 23.01
N ILE A 657 -23.32 -19.54 22.20
CA ILE A 657 -22.90 -20.58 21.25
C ILE A 657 -22.43 -21.85 21.97
N THR A 658 -21.76 -21.77 23.13
CA THR A 658 -21.40 -23.00 23.86
C THR A 658 -22.61 -23.72 24.43
N LEU A 659 -23.63 -23.02 24.92
CA LEU A 659 -24.88 -23.65 25.35
C LEU A 659 -25.57 -24.33 24.17
N GLU A 660 -25.71 -23.64 23.03
CA GLU A 660 -26.41 -24.17 21.87
C GLU A 660 -25.65 -25.33 21.18
N CYS A 661 -24.33 -25.22 21.01
CA CYS A 661 -23.51 -26.33 20.53
C CYS A 661 -23.50 -27.51 21.52
N GLN A 662 -23.54 -27.26 22.84
CA GLN A 662 -23.65 -28.32 23.84
C GLN A 662 -25.02 -29.02 23.80
N ASP A 663 -26.11 -28.28 23.57
CA ASP A 663 -27.44 -28.86 23.39
C ASP A 663 -27.55 -29.63 22.07
N GLN A 664 -27.00 -29.12 20.98
CA GLN A 664 -26.89 -29.87 19.72
C GLN A 664 -26.07 -31.17 19.90
N TYR A 665 -24.91 -31.11 20.57
CA TYR A 665 -24.06 -32.26 20.86
C TYR A 665 -24.75 -33.29 21.78
N SER A 666 -25.43 -32.81 22.84
CA SER A 666 -26.24 -33.61 23.76
C SER A 666 -27.38 -34.32 23.03
N ASN A 667 -28.06 -33.63 22.11
CA ASN A 667 -29.13 -34.21 21.30
C ASN A 667 -28.59 -35.21 20.27
N ALA A 668 -27.44 -34.95 19.64
CA ALA A 668 -26.78 -35.91 18.73
C ALA A 668 -26.34 -37.19 19.46
N GLN A 669 -25.76 -37.07 20.66
CA GLN A 669 -25.45 -38.25 21.49
C GLN A 669 -26.71 -39.03 21.89
N ARG A 670 -27.85 -38.36 22.09
CA ARG A 670 -29.14 -39.01 22.41
C ARG A 670 -29.82 -39.67 21.21
N THR A 671 -29.63 -39.15 20.00
CA THR A 671 -30.21 -39.74 18.77
C THR A 671 -29.34 -40.84 18.16
N GLY A 672 -28.09 -40.99 18.61
CA GLY A 672 -27.25 -42.17 18.32
C GLY A 672 -26.68 -42.21 16.90
N TYR A 673 -26.70 -41.09 16.16
CA TYR A 673 -26.04 -40.96 14.87
C TYR A 673 -24.66 -40.30 15.04
N THR A 674 -23.61 -41.10 14.85
CA THR A 674 -22.21 -40.69 14.72
C THR A 674 -21.73 -40.86 13.29
#